data_AF-A0A968C3V0-F1
#
_entry.id   AF-A0A968C3V0-F1
#
_cell.length_a   1.000
_cell.length_b   1.000
_cell.length_c   1.000
_cell.angle_alpha   90.00
_cell.angle_beta   90.00
_cell.angle_gamma   90.00
#
_symmetry.space_group_name_H-M   'P 1'
#
loop_
_entity.id
_entity.type
_entity.pdbx_description
1 polymer ?
#
loop_
_entity_poly.entity_id
_entity_poly.type
_entity_poly.pdbx_seq_one_letter_code
_entity_poly.pdbx_strand_id
1 'polypeptide(L)'
;MHGIAHRVVSPGHAALAGARQRVASCRFGRACRALAGRQRGTVLLTVSILLLLAGAAAGLGGSKPAATQRSAATARALAQAKAAVVARAVTVHATRGKHVAPGLLPFPDRNRDGRYDGEGDCVTFGLAAAHLLGRLPWAGDGPPCPRQALGLRARDASGEQLWYAVSRNLVAGGGGGPVNSGMAGAAGAAHAWLVVRGFDGAVLRDPRSGAPLPVAAVIIAPGAAIGRQQRRGMAPAAEQYLDRIRIGGVTYDNADADGCADAVRAPCDARESGEEFIVHPGGAGARAFNDRVVYITVMELMRAVEKRVLGEVAVALNRYRSEQGVYPWLMSLGDPRSTDFKSDLSRRGLLPVHLPDEVFTTRFGAAWNLEDATPTSVTRHSGDAALVPTLEDVLRGRVRVTRVSGRCLWSEPSRAQCTGVDIDSDYFRADLGVPVKRTVEISFSLEDDAFQVTPPTPGDVRRRTLSMRGAGLAGTPASPDAAPWNVRVTDENAFDWGRRELRIDSDTAGALTLSGVRFDLSVVYDDLHDARDELPEWFAENDWHHYIYVALSADAAPGGDSDGDGDCQTPVDTCLRLRIAGEVARSDIRALAVSAGAALAGQNRARGECGGEGRSNGFRCAFMEGDNGDDSTPRSADTFARDGPGARFNDQIRVIAPLPP
;
A
#
# COMPACT_ATOMS: atom_id res chain seq x y z
N MET A 1 -11.88 -57.76 28.48
CA MET A 1 -11.73 -57.65 29.95
C MET A 1 -11.83 -56.17 30.31
N HIS A 2 -12.85 -55.83 31.11
CA HIS A 2 -13.23 -54.52 31.72
C HIS A 2 -13.43 -53.32 30.77
N GLY A 3 -14.61 -52.73 30.54
CA GLY A 3 -15.95 -52.89 31.10
C GLY A 3 -16.24 -51.96 32.29
N ILE A 4 -16.67 -50.70 32.04
CA ILE A 4 -17.51 -49.92 32.98
C ILE A 4 -18.50 -49.05 32.16
N ALA A 5 -19.78 -49.18 32.51
CA ALA A 5 -20.93 -48.46 31.99
C ALA A 5 -21.66 -47.77 33.15
N HIS A 6 -22.22 -46.58 32.95
CA HIS A 6 -23.33 -45.99 33.73
C HIS A 6 -23.95 -44.88 32.86
N ARG A 7 -25.15 -45.03 32.27
CA ARG A 7 -26.55 -45.02 32.78
C ARG A 7 -27.09 -43.62 33.14
N VAL A 8 -27.84 -43.11 32.15
CA VAL A 8 -28.99 -42.18 32.12
C VAL A 8 -29.63 -41.77 33.45
N VAL A 9 -29.83 -40.46 33.62
CA VAL A 9 -30.99 -39.84 34.30
C VAL A 9 -31.38 -38.55 33.56
N SER A 10 -32.61 -38.47 33.06
CA SER A 10 -33.33 -37.22 32.75
C SER A 10 -34.05 -36.73 34.01
N PRO A 11 -34.23 -35.42 34.20
CA PRO A 11 -35.48 -34.73 33.81
C PRO A 11 -35.15 -33.34 33.24
N GLY A 12 -36.02 -32.55 32.62
CA GLY A 12 -37.47 -32.46 32.58
C GLY A 12 -37.79 -31.23 31.72
N HIS A 13 -38.89 -31.32 30.97
CA HIS A 13 -39.39 -30.24 30.12
C HIS A 13 -39.88 -29.06 30.97
N ALA A 14 -39.47 -27.84 30.63
CA ALA A 14 -40.23 -26.63 30.91
C ALA A 14 -40.24 -25.75 29.66
N ALA A 15 -41.44 -25.58 29.11
CA ALA A 15 -41.73 -24.74 27.97
C ALA A 15 -41.63 -23.25 28.34
N LEU A 16 -41.05 -22.44 27.47
CA LEU A 16 -41.40 -21.02 27.36
C LEU A 16 -41.35 -20.60 25.89
N ALA A 17 -42.49 -20.09 25.47
CA ALA A 17 -42.81 -19.68 24.12
C ALA A 17 -42.29 -18.26 23.82
N GLY A 18 -41.98 -18.02 22.54
CA GLY A 18 -42.29 -16.74 21.91
C GLY A 18 -41.13 -15.77 21.68
N ALA A 19 -40.51 -15.87 20.50
CA ALA A 19 -40.10 -14.68 19.73
C ALA A 19 -40.10 -15.04 18.24
N ARG A 20 -41.19 -14.65 17.56
CA ARG A 20 -41.31 -14.71 16.10
C ARG A 20 -40.36 -13.68 15.48
N GLN A 21 -39.24 -14.15 14.92
CA GLN A 21 -38.43 -13.34 14.01
C GLN A 21 -39.22 -13.19 12.70
N ARG A 22 -39.74 -11.98 12.45
CA ARG A 22 -40.35 -11.61 11.17
C ARG A 22 -39.23 -11.50 10.14
N VAL A 23 -38.97 -12.59 9.42
CA VAL A 23 -38.27 -12.53 8.13
C VAL A 23 -39.20 -11.80 7.16
N ALA A 24 -38.87 -10.56 6.85
CA ALA A 24 -39.51 -9.79 5.79
C ALA A 24 -39.29 -10.53 4.46
N SER A 25 -40.35 -11.17 3.99
CA SER A 25 -40.40 -11.80 2.68
C SER A 25 -40.69 -10.73 1.64
N CYS A 26 -39.70 -10.41 0.81
CA CYS A 26 -39.93 -9.66 -0.43
C CYS A 26 -40.74 -10.54 -1.39
N ARG A 27 -42.07 -10.44 -1.32
CA ARG A 27 -42.99 -10.78 -2.41
C ARG A 27 -43.47 -9.48 -3.03
N PHE A 28 -42.95 -9.14 -4.21
CA PHE A 28 -43.69 -8.78 -5.41
C PHE A 28 -42.68 -8.43 -6.50
N GLY A 29 -42.93 -8.94 -7.71
CA GLY A 29 -41.91 -9.14 -8.72
C GLY A 29 -41.46 -7.87 -9.44
N ARG A 30 -40.15 -7.77 -9.64
CA ARG A 30 -39.46 -7.52 -10.91
C ARG A 30 -37.94 -7.54 -10.65
N ALA A 31 -37.30 -8.61 -11.12
CA ALA A 31 -35.86 -8.75 -11.41
C ALA A 31 -34.81 -8.24 -10.39
N CYS A 32 -34.59 -8.97 -9.30
CA CYS A 32 -33.25 -9.02 -8.69
C CYS A 32 -32.35 -9.89 -9.59
N ARG A 33 -31.62 -9.26 -10.52
CA ARG A 33 -30.48 -9.93 -11.16
C ARG A 33 -29.31 -9.93 -10.18
N ALA A 34 -28.96 -11.11 -9.70
CA ALA A 34 -27.68 -11.35 -9.05
C ALA A 34 -26.56 -10.97 -10.03
N LEU A 35 -25.78 -9.94 -9.70
CA LEU A 35 -24.54 -9.62 -10.39
C LEU A 35 -23.50 -10.68 -10.00
N ALA A 36 -23.52 -11.79 -10.71
CA ALA A 36 -22.40 -12.73 -10.72
C ALA A 36 -21.17 -11.97 -11.24
N GLY A 37 -20.16 -11.81 -10.37
CA GLY A 37 -18.89 -11.15 -10.67
C GLY A 37 -18.22 -11.75 -11.89
N ARG A 38 -18.36 -11.07 -13.02
CA ARG A 38 -17.79 -11.46 -14.31
C ARG A 38 -16.45 -10.74 -14.50
N GLN A 39 -15.42 -11.19 -13.79
CA GLN A 39 -14.05 -10.74 -14.02
C GLN A 39 -13.10 -11.94 -14.13
N ARG A 40 -12.86 -12.43 -15.37
CA ARG A 40 -11.60 -13.09 -15.82
C ARG A 40 -11.39 -13.02 -17.36
N GLY A 41 -12.05 -12.11 -18.07
CA GLY A 41 -12.02 -12.08 -19.55
C GLY A 41 -10.89 -11.24 -20.16
N THR A 42 -10.51 -10.13 -19.51
CA THR A 42 -9.63 -9.13 -20.12
C THR A 42 -8.16 -9.53 -20.16
N VAL A 43 -7.64 -10.21 -19.12
CA VAL A 43 -6.24 -10.70 -19.14
C VAL A 43 -6.04 -11.74 -20.25
N LEU A 44 -7.02 -12.64 -20.43
CA LEU A 44 -6.95 -13.67 -21.47
C LEU A 44 -7.07 -13.05 -22.87
N LEU A 45 -7.87 -12.01 -23.04
CA LEU A 45 -7.97 -11.24 -24.29
C LEU A 45 -6.68 -10.50 -24.62
N THR A 46 -6.04 -9.83 -23.67
CA THR A 46 -4.77 -9.12 -23.91
C THR A 46 -3.65 -10.10 -24.23
N VAL A 47 -3.57 -11.23 -23.52
CA VAL A 47 -2.61 -12.31 -23.84
C VAL A 47 -2.90 -12.90 -25.22
N SER A 48 -4.18 -13.10 -25.59
CA SER A 48 -4.57 -13.64 -26.90
C SER A 48 -4.25 -12.66 -28.05
N ILE A 49 -4.44 -11.35 -27.86
CA ILE A 49 -4.10 -10.33 -28.84
C ILE A 49 -2.57 -10.25 -29.04
N LEU A 50 -1.79 -10.32 -27.96
CA LEU A 50 -0.33 -10.40 -28.05
C LEU A 50 0.14 -11.68 -28.78
N LEU A 51 -0.53 -12.81 -28.56
CA LEU A 51 -0.26 -14.07 -29.26
C LEU A 51 -0.63 -14.01 -30.75
N LEU A 52 -1.74 -13.37 -31.11
CA LEU A 52 -2.17 -13.19 -32.49
C LEU A 52 -1.22 -12.26 -33.27
N LEU A 53 -0.76 -11.16 -32.65
CA LEU A 53 0.25 -10.28 -33.23
C LEU A 53 1.60 -10.98 -33.40
N ALA A 54 1.98 -11.85 -32.46
CA ALA A 54 3.18 -12.68 -32.58
C ALA A 54 3.06 -13.79 -33.64
N GLY A 55 1.83 -14.23 -33.97
CA GLY A 55 1.53 -15.21 -35.01
C GLY A 55 1.49 -14.64 -36.42
N ALA A 56 0.94 -13.44 -36.59
CA ALA A 56 0.80 -12.78 -37.90
C ALA A 56 2.16 -12.46 -38.57
N ALA A 57 3.22 -12.25 -37.79
CA ALA A 57 4.58 -12.03 -38.30
C ALA A 57 5.24 -13.31 -38.90
N ALA A 58 4.63 -14.48 -38.75
CA ALA A 58 5.16 -15.76 -39.24
C ALA A 58 4.57 -16.22 -40.59
N GLY A 59 3.51 -15.58 -41.09
CA GLY A 59 2.65 -16.14 -42.14
C GLY A 59 3.02 -15.90 -43.61
N LEU A 60 4.03 -15.09 -43.94
CA LEU A 60 4.37 -14.79 -45.35
C LEU A 60 5.78 -15.30 -45.72
N GLY A 61 5.83 -16.56 -46.16
CA GLY A 61 6.29 -16.91 -47.51
C GLY A 61 7.78 -16.81 -47.85
N GLY A 62 8.66 -17.41 -47.05
CA GLY A 62 10.03 -17.74 -47.44
C GLY A 62 10.66 -18.61 -46.36
N SER A 63 11.41 -19.65 -46.73
CA SER A 63 12.17 -20.46 -45.77
C SER A 63 13.24 -19.59 -45.11
N LYS A 64 12.87 -18.91 -44.03
CA LYS A 64 13.81 -18.16 -43.21
C LYS A 64 14.91 -19.13 -42.79
N PRO A 65 16.19 -18.74 -42.86
CA PRO A 65 17.27 -19.63 -42.47
C PRO A 65 17.03 -20.11 -41.03
N ALA A 66 17.29 -21.39 -40.76
CA ALA A 66 16.99 -22.03 -39.46
C ALA A 66 17.60 -21.27 -38.26
N ALA A 67 18.69 -20.51 -38.46
CA ALA A 67 19.27 -19.63 -37.46
C ALA A 67 18.32 -18.48 -37.04
N THR A 68 17.63 -17.85 -37.99
CA THR A 68 16.65 -16.79 -37.71
C THR A 68 15.45 -17.34 -36.96
N GLN A 69 14.96 -18.54 -37.32
CA GLN A 69 13.86 -19.18 -36.61
C GLN A 69 14.22 -19.52 -35.17
N ARG A 70 15.42 -20.07 -34.92
CA ARG A 70 15.91 -20.33 -33.57
C ARG A 70 16.04 -19.06 -32.75
N SER A 71 16.67 -18.02 -33.30
CA SER A 71 16.78 -16.72 -32.61
C SER A 71 15.40 -16.14 -32.25
N ALA A 72 14.42 -16.25 -33.16
CA ALA A 72 13.05 -15.80 -32.89
C ALA A 72 12.35 -16.63 -31.79
N ALA A 73 12.56 -17.95 -31.76
CA ALA A 73 12.01 -18.82 -30.72
C ALA A 73 12.61 -18.50 -29.35
N THR A 74 13.93 -18.33 -29.24
CA THR A 74 14.60 -17.91 -28.00
C THR A 74 14.11 -16.53 -27.55
N ALA A 75 14.01 -15.55 -28.45
CA ALA A 75 13.51 -14.22 -28.13
C ALA A 75 12.07 -14.26 -27.59
N ARG A 76 11.20 -15.11 -28.18
CA ARG A 76 9.83 -15.32 -27.69
C ARG A 76 9.82 -15.93 -26.29
N ALA A 77 10.65 -16.94 -26.03
CA ALA A 77 10.74 -17.58 -24.71
C ALA A 77 11.21 -16.58 -23.64
N LEU A 78 12.24 -15.78 -23.93
CA LEU A 78 12.72 -14.72 -23.04
C LEU A 78 11.66 -13.65 -22.79
N ALA A 79 10.94 -13.21 -23.82
CA ALA A 79 9.86 -12.23 -23.67
C ALA A 79 8.69 -12.77 -22.81
N GLN A 80 8.31 -14.03 -23.01
CA GLN A 80 7.28 -14.69 -22.19
C GLN A 80 7.73 -14.81 -20.73
N ALA A 81 8.97 -15.23 -20.49
CA ALA A 81 9.55 -15.33 -19.15
C ALA A 81 9.58 -13.97 -18.45
N LYS A 82 10.04 -12.94 -19.14
CA LYS A 82 10.04 -11.56 -18.64
C LYS A 82 8.65 -11.10 -18.21
N ALA A 83 7.65 -11.31 -19.08
CA ALA A 83 6.27 -10.96 -18.78
C ALA A 83 5.72 -11.76 -17.59
N ALA A 84 6.04 -13.06 -17.48
CA ALA A 84 5.61 -13.90 -16.37
C ALA A 84 6.22 -13.45 -15.03
N VAL A 85 7.50 -13.07 -14.99
CA VAL A 85 8.16 -12.56 -13.78
C VAL A 85 7.52 -11.25 -13.32
N VAL A 86 7.29 -10.30 -14.24
CA VAL A 86 6.59 -9.04 -13.89
C VAL A 86 5.15 -9.31 -13.44
N ALA A 87 4.43 -10.18 -14.16
CA ALA A 87 3.05 -10.53 -13.80
C ALA A 87 2.98 -11.18 -12.42
N ARG A 88 3.91 -12.08 -12.09
CA ARG A 88 4.05 -12.67 -10.75
C ARG A 88 4.21 -11.58 -9.71
N ALA A 89 5.17 -10.67 -9.88
CA ALA A 89 5.44 -9.59 -8.92
C ALA A 89 4.20 -8.73 -8.60
N VAL A 90 3.30 -8.55 -9.58
CA VAL A 90 2.08 -7.74 -9.44
C VAL A 90 0.88 -8.54 -8.93
N THR A 91 0.87 -9.84 -9.18
CA THR A 91 -0.23 -10.75 -8.81
C THR A 91 0.09 -11.53 -7.55
N VAL A 92 1.17 -11.20 -6.83
CA VAL A 92 1.44 -11.90 -5.58
C VAL A 92 0.27 -11.68 -4.64
N HIS A 93 -0.39 -12.77 -4.28
CA HIS A 93 -1.52 -12.74 -3.36
C HIS A 93 -1.18 -13.50 -2.09
N ALA A 94 -1.74 -13.03 -0.98
CA ALA A 94 -1.69 -13.70 0.30
C ALA A 94 -2.02 -15.20 0.14
N THR A 95 -1.16 -16.08 0.62
CA THR A 95 -1.51 -17.50 0.79
C THR A 95 -1.64 -17.73 2.28
N ARG A 96 -2.86 -18.03 2.76
CA ARG A 96 -3.18 -18.29 4.18
C ARG A 96 -2.99 -17.05 5.09
N GLY A 97 -3.80 -16.03 4.88
CA GLY A 97 -3.85 -14.87 5.77
C GLY A 97 -2.77 -13.84 5.47
N LYS A 98 -1.50 -14.24 5.45
CA LYS A 98 -0.40 -13.28 5.31
C LYS A 98 -0.36 -12.62 3.93
N HIS A 99 -0.69 -11.33 3.90
CA HIS A 99 -0.58 -10.47 2.74
C HIS A 99 0.88 -10.34 2.28
N VAL A 100 1.15 -10.62 1.01
CA VAL A 100 2.49 -10.48 0.43
C VAL A 100 2.53 -9.23 -0.42
N ALA A 101 3.52 -8.39 -0.17
CA ALA A 101 3.72 -7.14 -0.88
C ALA A 101 3.93 -7.35 -2.39
N PRO A 102 3.28 -6.56 -3.25
CA PRO A 102 3.59 -6.56 -4.67
C PRO A 102 5.00 -6.02 -4.90
N GLY A 103 5.64 -6.48 -5.97
CA GLY A 103 7.01 -6.10 -6.36
C GLY A 103 8.09 -7.07 -5.87
N LEU A 104 7.78 -7.96 -4.94
CA LEU A 104 8.66 -9.08 -4.61
C LEU A 104 8.78 -10.06 -5.78
N LEU A 105 9.99 -10.55 -6.00
CA LEU A 105 10.38 -11.47 -7.04
C LEU A 105 10.70 -12.85 -6.45
N PRO A 106 10.43 -13.94 -7.19
CA PRO A 106 10.67 -15.30 -6.69
C PRO A 106 12.17 -15.58 -6.52
N PHE A 107 12.49 -16.56 -5.68
CA PHE A 107 13.86 -17.07 -5.62
C PHE A 107 14.15 -17.95 -6.84
N PRO A 108 15.39 -17.95 -7.39
CA PRO A 108 15.77 -18.90 -8.42
C PRO A 108 15.66 -20.36 -7.94
N ASP A 109 15.41 -21.27 -8.87
CA ASP A 109 15.49 -22.73 -8.68
C ASP A 109 16.97 -23.13 -8.76
N ARG A 110 17.58 -23.53 -7.64
CA ARG A 110 19.03 -23.78 -7.55
C ARG A 110 19.29 -25.27 -7.37
N ASN A 111 20.54 -25.66 -7.57
CA ASN A 111 20.97 -27.04 -7.37
C ASN A 111 21.23 -27.38 -5.89
N ARG A 112 20.53 -26.75 -4.95
CA ARG A 112 20.83 -26.98 -3.52
C ARG A 112 20.25 -28.32 -3.05
N ASP A 113 19.11 -28.72 -3.61
CA ASP A 113 18.44 -29.99 -3.32
C ASP A 113 18.90 -31.14 -4.26
N GLY A 114 19.91 -30.88 -5.10
CA GLY A 114 20.48 -31.83 -6.04
C GLY A 114 19.74 -31.93 -7.38
N ARG A 115 18.73 -31.10 -7.63
CA ARG A 115 17.97 -31.07 -8.88
C ARG A 115 17.56 -29.64 -9.24
N TYR A 116 16.92 -29.50 -10.41
CA TYR A 116 16.21 -28.28 -10.79
C TYR A 116 14.74 -28.67 -11.00
N ASP A 117 13.96 -28.67 -9.92
CA ASP A 117 12.59 -29.17 -9.94
C ASP A 117 11.56 -28.11 -10.36
N GLY A 118 12.01 -26.87 -10.53
CA GLY A 118 11.18 -25.71 -10.85
C GLY A 118 10.71 -24.93 -9.65
N GLU A 119 10.98 -25.39 -8.43
CA GLU A 119 10.66 -24.66 -7.20
C GLU A 119 11.78 -23.65 -6.88
N GLY A 120 11.41 -22.44 -6.46
CA GLY A 120 12.35 -21.44 -6.00
C GLY A 120 12.98 -21.85 -4.67
N ASP A 121 14.32 -21.87 -4.61
CA ASP A 121 15.11 -22.28 -3.44
C ASP A 121 15.24 -21.12 -2.44
N CYS A 122 14.10 -20.77 -1.84
CA CYS A 122 13.96 -19.73 -0.84
C CYS A 122 14.95 -19.85 0.32
N VAL A 123 15.46 -18.71 0.80
CA VAL A 123 16.37 -18.64 1.94
C VAL A 123 15.84 -17.65 2.97
N THR A 124 15.59 -18.12 4.19
CA THR A 124 15.06 -17.29 5.30
C THR A 124 16.13 -16.71 6.21
N PHE A 125 17.36 -17.22 6.16
CA PHE A 125 18.50 -16.72 6.94
C PHE A 125 19.80 -16.86 6.15
N GLY A 126 20.74 -15.92 6.34
CA GLY A 126 22.05 -15.99 5.69
C GLY A 126 21.98 -15.87 4.17
N LEU A 127 21.14 -14.96 3.65
CA LEU A 127 21.09 -14.69 2.21
C LEU A 127 22.48 -14.29 1.70
N ALA A 128 22.94 -14.92 0.62
CA ALA A 128 24.23 -14.70 -0.03
C ALA A 128 24.03 -14.55 -1.54
N ALA A 129 25.02 -14.02 -2.24
CA ALA A 129 24.95 -13.81 -3.69
C ALA A 129 24.70 -15.13 -4.47
N ALA A 130 25.31 -16.23 -4.03
CA ALA A 130 25.09 -17.57 -4.58
C ALA A 130 23.64 -18.08 -4.46
N HIS A 131 22.76 -17.36 -3.77
CA HIS A 131 21.33 -17.67 -3.67
C HIS A 131 20.49 -16.91 -4.71
N LEU A 132 21.09 -15.99 -5.45
CA LEU A 132 20.41 -15.03 -6.32
C LEU A 132 20.55 -15.37 -7.81
N LEU A 133 21.24 -16.47 -8.15
CA LEU A 133 21.32 -17.04 -9.49
C LEU A 133 20.88 -18.52 -9.47
N GLY A 134 20.08 -18.91 -10.46
CA GLY A 134 19.61 -20.28 -10.66
C GLY A 134 18.75 -20.40 -11.92
N ARG A 135 17.99 -21.48 -12.05
CA ARG A 135 16.99 -21.62 -13.11
C ARG A 135 15.74 -20.79 -12.81
N LEU A 136 15.01 -20.44 -13.87
CA LEU A 136 13.73 -19.76 -13.73
C LEU A 136 12.71 -20.68 -13.02
N PRO A 137 12.16 -20.26 -11.86
CA PRO A 137 11.30 -21.09 -11.00
C PRO A 137 9.87 -21.16 -11.56
N TRP A 138 9.60 -22.13 -12.44
CA TRP A 138 8.30 -22.22 -13.12
C TRP A 138 7.17 -22.75 -12.23
N ALA A 139 7.49 -23.54 -11.20
CA ALA A 139 6.54 -24.14 -10.27
C ALA A 139 6.19 -23.24 -9.07
N GLY A 140 6.95 -22.16 -8.87
CA GLY A 140 6.78 -21.21 -7.76
C GLY A 140 7.80 -21.44 -6.65
N ASP A 141 7.71 -20.71 -5.55
CA ASP A 141 8.68 -20.88 -4.46
C ASP A 141 8.35 -22.10 -3.58
N GLY A 142 9.37 -22.86 -3.17
CA GLY A 142 9.21 -23.94 -2.18
C GLY A 142 8.99 -23.40 -0.76
N PRO A 143 8.42 -24.18 0.17
CA PRO A 143 8.33 -23.79 1.58
C PRO A 143 9.74 -23.48 2.12
N PRO A 144 9.92 -22.42 2.92
CA PRO A 144 8.89 -21.64 3.62
C PRO A 144 8.31 -20.44 2.85
N CYS A 145 8.71 -20.22 1.59
CA CYS A 145 8.21 -19.10 0.80
C CYS A 145 6.78 -19.35 0.25
N PRO A 146 6.05 -18.29 -0.13
CA PRO A 146 4.73 -18.43 -0.75
C PRO A 146 4.79 -19.21 -2.06
N ARG A 147 4.09 -20.35 -2.12
CA ARG A 147 3.97 -21.22 -3.29
C ARG A 147 3.11 -20.59 -4.39
N GLN A 148 3.65 -19.61 -5.09
CA GLN A 148 2.98 -19.05 -6.26
C GLN A 148 3.85 -19.21 -7.50
N ALA A 149 3.34 -20.02 -8.42
CA ALA A 149 4.00 -20.35 -9.66
C ALA A 149 4.08 -19.17 -10.62
N LEU A 150 5.16 -19.10 -11.40
CA LEU A 150 5.18 -18.33 -12.65
C LEU A 150 4.21 -18.95 -13.68
N GLY A 151 3.97 -20.26 -13.59
CA GLY A 151 3.08 -20.99 -14.50
C GLY A 151 3.64 -21.12 -15.91
N LEU A 152 4.93 -20.85 -16.10
CA LEU A 152 5.60 -20.83 -17.39
C LEU A 152 6.93 -21.57 -17.33
N ARG A 153 6.97 -22.76 -17.94
CA ARG A 153 8.20 -23.54 -18.13
C ARG A 153 8.84 -23.21 -19.49
N ALA A 154 9.32 -21.97 -19.62
CA ALA A 154 9.93 -21.50 -20.85
C ALA A 154 11.25 -22.23 -21.14
N ARG A 155 11.47 -22.54 -22.43
CA ARG A 155 12.71 -23.11 -22.95
C ARG A 155 13.18 -22.33 -24.16
N ASP A 156 14.48 -22.23 -24.33
CA ASP A 156 15.07 -21.60 -25.52
C ASP A 156 14.96 -22.50 -26.77
N ALA A 157 15.46 -22.02 -27.89
CA ALA A 157 15.42 -22.77 -29.16
C ALA A 157 16.30 -24.03 -29.19
N SER A 158 17.18 -24.21 -28.21
CA SER A 158 18.00 -25.42 -28.03
C SER A 158 17.31 -26.43 -27.10
N GLY A 159 16.15 -26.09 -26.55
CA GLY A 159 15.40 -26.92 -25.61
C GLY A 159 15.84 -26.76 -24.16
N GLU A 160 16.70 -25.80 -23.86
CA GLU A 160 17.23 -25.59 -22.51
C GLU A 160 16.31 -24.71 -21.68
N GLN A 161 16.26 -24.97 -20.37
CA GLN A 161 15.52 -24.12 -19.45
C GLN A 161 16.25 -22.79 -19.28
N LEU A 162 15.47 -21.72 -19.10
CA LEU A 162 16.02 -20.40 -18.85
C LEU A 162 16.64 -20.30 -17.45
N TRP A 163 17.71 -19.53 -17.35
CA TRP A 163 18.34 -19.09 -16.11
C TRP A 163 17.79 -17.74 -15.68
N TYR A 164 17.91 -17.46 -14.39
CA TYR A 164 17.28 -16.35 -13.71
C TYR A 164 18.18 -15.85 -12.59
N ALA A 165 18.49 -14.56 -12.63
CA ALA A 165 19.13 -13.84 -11.56
C ALA A 165 18.19 -12.75 -11.02
N VAL A 166 18.22 -12.51 -9.71
CA VAL A 166 17.32 -11.57 -9.04
C VAL A 166 18.08 -10.66 -8.08
N SER A 167 17.71 -9.38 -8.04
CA SER A 167 18.31 -8.45 -7.09
C SER A 167 17.94 -8.82 -5.66
N ARG A 168 18.93 -8.75 -4.77
CA ARG A 168 18.76 -8.92 -3.32
C ARG A 168 17.70 -8.01 -2.72
N ASN A 169 17.50 -6.83 -3.30
CA ASN A 169 16.52 -5.85 -2.85
C ASN A 169 15.06 -6.32 -3.03
N LEU A 170 14.82 -7.34 -3.86
CA LEU A 170 13.48 -7.71 -4.33
C LEU A 170 13.09 -9.15 -3.95
N VAL A 171 13.88 -9.85 -3.14
CA VAL A 171 13.52 -11.18 -2.64
C VAL A 171 13.06 -11.12 -1.19
N ALA A 172 12.13 -11.99 -0.82
CA ALA A 172 11.64 -12.08 0.55
C ALA A 172 12.80 -12.40 1.53
N GLY A 173 12.87 -11.67 2.65
CA GLY A 173 13.96 -11.83 3.63
C GLY A 173 15.32 -11.25 3.18
N GLY A 174 15.38 -10.55 2.04
CA GLY A 174 16.63 -10.08 1.46
C GLY A 174 17.29 -8.90 2.16
N GLY A 175 16.60 -8.24 3.09
CA GLY A 175 17.06 -7.02 3.75
C GLY A 175 16.88 -5.75 2.91
N GLY A 176 16.16 -5.85 1.77
CA GLY A 176 15.94 -4.75 0.82
C GLY A 176 15.15 -3.56 1.33
N GLY A 177 14.52 -3.68 2.51
CA GLY A 177 13.57 -2.69 3.02
C GLY A 177 12.22 -2.73 2.30
N PRO A 178 11.37 -1.71 2.54
CA PRO A 178 10.10 -1.49 1.85
C PRO A 178 10.19 -1.54 0.32
N VAL A 179 9.32 -2.31 -0.34
CA VAL A 179 9.18 -2.35 -1.80
C VAL A 179 8.19 -1.29 -2.25
N ASN A 180 8.69 -0.09 -2.58
CA ASN A 180 7.89 1.06 -2.99
C ASN A 180 8.57 1.94 -4.04
N SER A 181 7.90 2.99 -4.50
CA SER A 181 8.41 3.90 -5.53
C SER A 181 9.75 4.56 -5.18
N GLY A 182 10.07 4.73 -3.89
CA GLY A 182 11.35 5.26 -3.42
C GLY A 182 12.54 4.35 -3.73
N MET A 183 12.33 3.03 -3.79
CA MET A 183 13.40 2.06 -4.02
C MET A 183 13.97 2.14 -5.45
N ALA A 184 13.22 2.67 -6.40
CA ALA A 184 13.64 2.74 -7.80
C ALA A 184 14.83 3.70 -8.03
N GLY A 185 15.10 4.60 -7.09
CA GLY A 185 16.32 5.39 -7.06
C GLY A 185 17.47 4.66 -6.36
N ALA A 186 18.71 4.88 -6.81
CA ALA A 186 19.89 4.24 -6.21
C ALA A 186 20.05 4.49 -4.69
N ALA A 187 19.60 5.65 -4.20
CA ALA A 187 19.67 6.01 -2.78
C ALA A 187 18.66 5.25 -1.88
N GLY A 188 17.62 4.63 -2.47
CA GLY A 188 16.58 3.91 -1.72
C GLY A 188 16.85 2.41 -1.58
N ALA A 189 17.87 1.88 -2.24
CA ALA A 189 18.16 0.45 -2.21
C ALA A 189 19.13 0.11 -1.06
N ALA A 190 18.84 -0.96 -0.31
CA ALA A 190 19.72 -1.44 0.76
C ALA A 190 20.99 -2.15 0.22
N HIS A 191 20.94 -2.61 -1.03
CA HIS A 191 22.01 -3.30 -1.73
C HIS A 191 22.20 -2.76 -3.14
N ALA A 192 23.39 -2.92 -3.71
CA ALA A 192 23.65 -2.66 -5.11
C ALA A 192 22.66 -3.43 -6.02
N TRP A 193 22.23 -2.76 -7.09
CA TRP A 193 21.39 -3.36 -8.14
C TRP A 193 22.21 -4.27 -9.04
N LEU A 194 21.55 -5.19 -9.74
CA LEU A 194 22.22 -5.95 -10.81
C LEU A 194 22.66 -4.97 -11.90
N VAL A 195 23.79 -5.26 -12.52
CA VAL A 195 24.39 -4.46 -13.58
C VAL A 195 24.38 -5.27 -14.86
N VAL A 196 23.95 -4.65 -15.96
CA VAL A 196 23.97 -5.27 -17.27
C VAL A 196 24.88 -4.46 -18.18
N ARG A 197 25.76 -5.14 -18.91
CA ARG A 197 26.73 -4.55 -19.83
C ARG A 197 26.48 -4.97 -21.27
N GLY A 198 26.85 -4.10 -22.19
CA GLY A 198 26.92 -4.41 -23.61
C GLY A 198 28.09 -5.35 -23.92
N PHE A 199 28.10 -5.86 -25.15
CA PHE A 199 29.18 -6.71 -25.65
C PHE A 199 30.52 -5.97 -25.87
N ASP A 200 30.52 -4.64 -25.72
CA ASP A 200 31.68 -3.77 -25.66
C ASP A 200 32.23 -3.60 -24.22
N GLY A 201 31.58 -4.22 -23.22
CA GLY A 201 31.92 -4.10 -21.80
C GLY A 201 31.37 -2.83 -21.14
N ALA A 202 30.68 -1.95 -21.89
CA ALA A 202 30.11 -0.74 -21.33
C ALA A 202 28.86 -1.06 -20.50
N VAL A 203 28.73 -0.45 -19.31
CA VAL A 203 27.49 -0.53 -18.52
C VAL A 203 26.34 0.06 -19.32
N LEU A 204 25.23 -0.68 -19.41
CA LEU A 204 24.01 -0.15 -19.98
C LEU A 204 23.48 0.97 -19.08
N ARG A 205 23.36 2.15 -19.65
CA ARG A 205 22.93 3.36 -18.95
C ARG A 205 21.53 3.75 -19.35
N ASP A 206 20.82 4.41 -18.44
CA ASP A 206 19.53 5.00 -18.75
C ASP A 206 19.78 6.09 -19.81
N PRO A 207 19.17 5.99 -21.00
CA PRO A 207 19.38 6.98 -22.05
C PRO A 207 18.98 8.40 -21.64
N ARG A 208 18.21 8.56 -20.55
CA ARG A 208 17.71 9.84 -20.07
C ARG A 208 18.64 10.53 -19.09
N SER A 209 19.14 9.79 -18.11
CA SER A 209 19.96 10.32 -17.03
C SER A 209 21.46 10.07 -17.25
N GLY A 210 21.81 9.13 -18.13
CA GLY A 210 23.19 8.64 -18.28
C GLY A 210 23.67 7.83 -17.09
N ALA A 211 22.85 7.65 -16.04
CA ALA A 211 23.20 6.82 -14.88
C ALA A 211 23.16 5.32 -15.26
N PRO A 212 23.89 4.45 -14.54
CA PRO A 212 23.72 3.00 -14.68
C PRO A 212 22.25 2.59 -14.54
N LEU A 213 21.78 1.68 -15.39
CA LEU A 213 20.41 1.15 -15.29
C LEU A 213 20.30 0.23 -14.08
N PRO A 214 19.45 0.53 -13.07
CA PRO A 214 19.19 -0.41 -12.00
C PRO A 214 18.37 -1.58 -12.55
N VAL A 215 18.91 -2.80 -12.44
CA VAL A 215 18.26 -4.02 -12.91
C VAL A 215 17.73 -4.83 -11.73
N ALA A 216 16.43 -5.13 -11.80
CA ALA A 216 15.69 -5.90 -10.82
C ALA A 216 15.94 -7.41 -10.98
N ALA A 217 15.99 -7.87 -12.23
CA ALA A 217 16.23 -9.27 -12.56
C ALA A 217 16.80 -9.43 -13.98
N VAL A 218 17.52 -10.53 -14.18
CA VAL A 218 18.09 -10.95 -15.46
C VAL A 218 17.58 -12.36 -15.79
N ILE A 219 17.19 -12.58 -17.04
CA ILE A 219 16.73 -13.87 -17.56
C ILE A 219 17.62 -14.25 -18.73
N ILE A 220 18.22 -15.43 -18.66
CA ILE A 220 19.28 -15.86 -19.58
C ILE A 220 18.83 -17.14 -20.29
N ALA A 221 18.93 -17.15 -21.61
CA ALA A 221 18.82 -18.36 -22.42
C ALA A 221 20.24 -18.87 -22.71
N PRO A 222 20.61 -20.06 -22.19
CA PRO A 222 21.99 -20.59 -22.24
C PRO A 222 22.39 -21.14 -23.62
N GLY A 223 21.51 -21.09 -24.61
CA GLY A 223 21.81 -21.57 -25.96
C GLY A 223 22.15 -23.06 -26.01
N ALA A 224 22.78 -23.47 -27.11
CA ALA A 224 23.29 -24.84 -27.25
C ALA A 224 24.59 -25.00 -26.45
N ALA A 225 24.88 -26.20 -25.94
CA ALA A 225 26.14 -26.44 -25.25
C ALA A 225 27.34 -26.10 -26.15
N ILE A 226 28.28 -25.30 -25.64
CA ILE A 226 29.52 -24.93 -26.34
C ILE A 226 30.76 -25.33 -25.55
N GLY A 227 31.86 -25.53 -26.26
CA GLY A 227 33.17 -25.83 -25.67
C GLY A 227 33.16 -27.09 -24.80
N ARG A 228 33.38 -26.91 -23.50
CA ARG A 228 33.51 -27.99 -22.50
C ARG A 228 32.28 -28.14 -21.58
N GLN A 229 31.19 -27.45 -21.88
CA GLN A 229 29.96 -27.52 -21.09
C GLN A 229 29.43 -28.97 -21.04
N GLN A 230 29.33 -29.52 -19.82
CA GLN A 230 28.79 -30.85 -19.56
C GLN A 230 27.43 -30.73 -18.87
N ARG A 231 26.38 -30.65 -19.69
CA ARG A 231 24.98 -30.56 -19.21
C ARG A 231 24.39 -31.92 -18.80
N ARG A 232 25.23 -32.95 -18.70
CA ARG A 232 24.81 -34.30 -18.28
C ARG A 232 24.87 -34.38 -16.76
N GLY A 233 23.81 -34.91 -16.15
CA GLY A 233 23.68 -35.01 -14.70
C GLY A 233 22.29 -34.54 -14.26
N MET A 234 21.98 -34.74 -12.98
CA MET A 234 20.68 -34.39 -12.42
C MET A 234 20.51 -32.87 -12.29
N ALA A 235 21.58 -32.19 -11.86
CA ALA A 235 21.68 -30.73 -11.88
C ALA A 235 23.15 -30.29 -11.98
N PRO A 236 23.66 -30.11 -13.20
CA PRO A 236 24.96 -29.47 -13.40
C PRO A 236 24.93 -28.00 -12.93
N ALA A 237 26.06 -27.49 -12.47
CA ALA A 237 26.20 -26.11 -11.99
C ALA A 237 26.06 -25.07 -13.12
N ALA A 238 25.91 -23.78 -12.75
CA ALA A 238 25.65 -22.69 -13.70
C ALA A 238 26.70 -22.58 -14.80
N GLU A 239 27.97 -22.82 -14.47
CA GLU A 239 29.12 -22.74 -15.37
C GLU A 239 29.09 -23.84 -16.45
N GLN A 240 28.23 -24.85 -16.31
CA GLN A 240 27.98 -25.87 -17.33
C GLN A 240 26.90 -25.45 -18.35
N TYR A 241 26.27 -24.30 -18.16
CA TYR A 241 25.21 -23.78 -19.02
C TYR A 241 25.51 -22.39 -19.55
N LEU A 242 25.96 -21.50 -18.68
CA LEU A 242 26.19 -20.10 -18.96
C LEU A 242 27.62 -19.88 -19.42
N ASP A 243 27.81 -18.84 -20.21
CA ASP A 243 29.04 -18.56 -20.93
C ASP A 243 29.84 -17.43 -20.26
N ARG A 244 31.14 -17.46 -20.53
CA ARG A 244 32.08 -16.40 -20.13
C ARG A 244 32.76 -15.80 -21.36
N ILE A 245 33.09 -14.51 -21.28
CA ILE A 245 33.76 -13.79 -22.35
C ILE A 245 34.83 -12.84 -21.82
N ARG A 246 35.91 -12.67 -22.58
CA ARG A 246 36.94 -11.68 -22.27
C ARG A 246 36.79 -10.43 -23.16
N ILE A 247 36.54 -9.27 -22.55
CA ILE A 247 36.40 -7.97 -23.22
C ILE A 247 37.40 -6.99 -22.60
N GLY A 248 38.29 -6.40 -23.41
CA GLY A 248 39.26 -5.42 -22.90
C GLY A 248 40.21 -5.97 -21.81
N GLY A 249 40.44 -7.29 -21.78
CA GLY A 249 41.27 -7.94 -20.76
C GLY A 249 40.54 -8.39 -19.50
N VAL A 250 39.31 -7.91 -19.26
CA VAL A 250 38.40 -8.34 -18.18
C VAL A 250 37.62 -9.57 -18.63
N THR A 251 37.48 -10.57 -17.76
CA THR A 251 36.63 -11.74 -18.02
C THR A 251 35.30 -11.47 -17.35
N TYR A 252 34.22 -11.55 -18.11
CA TYR A 252 32.86 -11.49 -17.62
C TYR A 252 32.25 -12.89 -17.67
N ASP A 253 31.58 -13.32 -16.62
CA ASP A 253 31.04 -14.68 -16.50
C ASP A 253 29.58 -14.64 -16.10
N ASN A 254 28.65 -14.95 -17.01
CA ASN A 254 27.23 -14.95 -16.64
C ASN A 254 26.87 -16.02 -15.60
N ALA A 255 27.79 -16.94 -15.28
CA ALA A 255 27.59 -18.03 -14.35
C ALA A 255 28.02 -17.72 -12.91
N ASP A 256 28.79 -16.66 -12.68
CA ASP A 256 29.16 -16.32 -11.32
C ASP A 256 28.02 -15.59 -10.59
N ALA A 257 28.05 -15.76 -9.28
CA ALA A 257 27.03 -15.29 -8.35
C ALA A 257 27.74 -14.93 -7.05
N ASP A 258 28.84 -14.20 -7.15
CA ASP A 258 29.66 -13.79 -6.02
C ASP A 258 29.25 -12.42 -5.46
N GLY A 259 28.35 -11.71 -6.17
CA GLY A 259 27.84 -10.40 -5.79
C GLY A 259 28.84 -9.27 -6.07
N CYS A 260 29.88 -9.57 -6.83
CA CYS A 260 30.92 -8.65 -7.24
C CYS A 260 30.76 -8.25 -8.70
N ALA A 261 31.34 -7.10 -9.04
CA ALA A 261 31.57 -6.76 -10.41
C ALA A 261 32.78 -7.57 -10.93
N ASP A 262 32.65 -8.20 -12.10
CA ASP A 262 33.70 -8.98 -12.76
C ASP A 262 35.03 -8.23 -12.94
N ALA A 263 34.97 -6.91 -13.07
CA ALA A 263 36.13 -6.04 -13.20
C ALA A 263 36.90 -5.85 -11.87
N VAL A 264 36.30 -6.21 -10.72
CA VAL A 264 36.85 -6.04 -9.39
C VAL A 264 37.37 -7.38 -8.89
N ARG A 265 38.68 -7.46 -8.62
CA ARG A 265 39.29 -8.67 -8.07
C ARG A 265 38.79 -8.85 -6.63
N ALA A 266 38.14 -9.99 -6.34
CA ALA A 266 37.72 -10.35 -5.00
C ALA A 266 38.87 -10.23 -3.97
N PRO A 267 38.58 -9.86 -2.70
CA PRO A 267 37.25 -9.69 -2.10
C PRO A 267 36.63 -8.31 -2.42
N CYS A 268 35.39 -8.28 -2.90
CA CYS A 268 34.59 -7.06 -2.99
C CYS A 268 33.55 -7.03 -1.87
N ASP A 269 33.13 -5.84 -1.44
CA ASP A 269 31.91 -5.73 -0.63
C ASP A 269 30.70 -5.87 -1.56
N ALA A 270 30.00 -7.00 -1.45
CA ALA A 270 28.79 -7.28 -2.22
C ALA A 270 27.66 -6.26 -1.98
N ARG A 271 27.75 -5.41 -0.96
CA ARG A 271 26.85 -4.27 -0.79
C ARG A 271 27.09 -3.16 -1.83
N GLU A 272 28.31 -3.04 -2.33
CA GLU A 272 28.74 -1.88 -3.11
C GLU A 272 28.83 -2.13 -4.62
N SER A 273 29.07 -3.38 -5.06
CA SER A 273 29.46 -3.63 -6.46
C SER A 273 28.37 -4.21 -7.37
N GLY A 274 27.43 -5.01 -6.83
CA GLY A 274 26.36 -5.63 -7.63
C GLY A 274 26.86 -6.67 -8.63
N GLU A 275 26.03 -7.68 -8.92
CA GLU A 275 26.34 -8.76 -9.87
C GLU A 275 26.25 -8.27 -11.34
N GLU A 276 27.15 -8.73 -12.21
CA GLU A 276 27.28 -8.26 -13.60
C GLU A 276 26.83 -9.30 -14.64
N PHE A 277 26.17 -8.84 -15.71
CA PHE A 277 25.73 -9.72 -16.81
C PHE A 277 26.01 -9.11 -18.18
N ILE A 278 26.47 -9.92 -19.14
CA ILE A 278 26.76 -9.48 -20.51
C ILE A 278 25.61 -9.81 -21.48
N VAL A 279 25.16 -8.80 -22.22
CA VAL A 279 24.18 -8.98 -23.31
C VAL A 279 24.89 -9.12 -24.66
N HIS A 280 24.70 -10.25 -25.33
CA HIS A 280 25.17 -10.46 -26.70
C HIS A 280 24.05 -10.16 -27.74
N PRO A 281 24.24 -9.19 -28.67
CA PRO A 281 23.21 -8.78 -29.63
C PRO A 281 22.85 -9.86 -30.65
N GLY A 282 23.77 -10.78 -30.94
CA GLY A 282 23.55 -11.95 -31.79
C GLY A 282 24.15 -11.79 -33.16
N GLY A 283 25.09 -12.67 -33.48
CA GLY A 283 25.84 -12.59 -34.73
C GLY A 283 26.84 -13.74 -34.86
N ALA A 284 27.48 -13.84 -36.01
CA ALA A 284 28.35 -14.97 -36.39
C ALA A 284 29.64 -15.10 -35.54
N GLY A 285 29.93 -14.15 -34.65
CA GLY A 285 31.03 -14.23 -33.67
C GLY A 285 30.73 -15.07 -32.41
N ALA A 286 29.49 -15.55 -32.25
CA ALA A 286 28.95 -16.21 -31.06
C ALA A 286 29.47 -17.64 -30.78
N ARG A 287 30.61 -18.08 -31.35
CA ARG A 287 31.06 -19.48 -31.18
C ARG A 287 31.52 -19.80 -29.76
N ALA A 288 31.95 -18.80 -28.99
CA ALA A 288 32.41 -18.95 -27.61
C ALA A 288 31.47 -18.31 -26.58
N PHE A 289 30.41 -17.63 -27.03
CA PHE A 289 29.42 -16.98 -26.17
C PHE A 289 28.10 -16.89 -26.95
N ASN A 290 27.13 -17.72 -26.58
CA ASN A 290 25.82 -17.81 -27.19
C ASN A 290 24.66 -17.49 -26.24
N ASP A 291 24.95 -17.20 -24.96
CA ASP A 291 24.00 -16.67 -24.00
C ASP A 291 23.21 -15.49 -24.55
N ARG A 292 21.88 -15.56 -24.39
CA ARG A 292 20.97 -14.47 -24.71
C ARG A 292 20.30 -13.97 -23.45
N VAL A 293 20.49 -12.69 -23.19
CA VAL A 293 20.04 -12.05 -21.95
C VAL A 293 18.89 -11.10 -22.26
N VAL A 294 17.83 -11.17 -21.45
CA VAL A 294 16.86 -10.08 -21.28
C VAL A 294 16.83 -9.71 -19.81
N TYR A 295 16.55 -8.45 -19.50
CA TYR A 295 16.52 -7.96 -18.14
C TYR A 295 15.25 -7.15 -17.87
N ILE A 296 14.89 -7.05 -16.59
CA ILE A 296 13.81 -6.23 -16.06
C ILE A 296 14.45 -5.09 -15.28
N THR A 297 14.24 -3.85 -15.72
CA THR A 297 14.72 -2.70 -14.94
C THR A 297 13.82 -2.47 -13.73
N VAL A 298 14.35 -1.82 -12.69
CA VAL A 298 13.53 -1.48 -11.51
C VAL A 298 12.37 -0.56 -11.90
N MET A 299 12.59 0.41 -12.79
CA MET A 299 11.50 1.28 -13.27
C MET A 299 10.40 0.51 -14.04
N GLU A 300 10.79 -0.50 -14.81
CA GLU A 300 9.82 -1.34 -15.54
C GLU A 300 8.96 -2.16 -14.58
N LEU A 301 9.59 -2.77 -13.56
CA LEU A 301 8.90 -3.49 -12.50
C LEU A 301 7.98 -2.56 -11.72
N MET A 302 8.51 -1.45 -11.21
CA MET A 302 7.79 -0.53 -10.32
C MET A 302 6.59 0.10 -11.02
N ARG A 303 6.66 0.40 -12.32
CA ARG A 303 5.47 0.87 -13.07
C ARG A 303 4.30 -0.12 -12.97
N ALA A 304 4.58 -1.41 -13.07
CA ALA A 304 3.56 -2.44 -13.01
C ALA A 304 3.00 -2.60 -11.58
N VAL A 305 3.89 -2.49 -10.59
CA VAL A 305 3.55 -2.54 -9.15
C VAL A 305 2.70 -1.32 -8.75
N GLU A 306 3.14 -0.11 -9.07
CA GLU A 306 2.43 1.15 -8.80
C GLU A 306 1.02 1.14 -9.39
N LYS A 307 0.87 0.62 -10.62
CA LYS A 307 -0.45 0.48 -11.24
C LYS A 307 -1.38 -0.45 -10.44
N ARG A 308 -0.84 -1.50 -9.83
CA ARG A 308 -1.60 -2.39 -8.94
C ARG A 308 -1.93 -1.70 -7.63
N VAL A 309 -0.96 -1.04 -7.01
CA VAL A 309 -1.15 -0.27 -5.77
C VAL A 309 -2.24 0.79 -5.94
N LEU A 310 -2.19 1.57 -7.02
CA LEU A 310 -3.23 2.54 -7.35
C LEU A 310 -4.60 1.89 -7.61
N GLY A 311 -4.62 0.63 -8.03
CA GLY A 311 -5.85 -0.17 -8.13
C GLY A 311 -6.49 -0.41 -6.77
N GLU A 312 -5.70 -0.83 -5.77
CA GLU A 312 -6.18 -1.04 -4.39
C GLU A 312 -6.65 0.28 -3.76
N VAL A 313 -5.86 1.35 -3.93
CA VAL A 313 -6.23 2.70 -3.45
C VAL A 313 -7.54 3.17 -4.05
N ALA A 314 -7.75 2.95 -5.36
CA ALA A 314 -9.00 3.34 -6.01
C ALA A 314 -10.21 2.53 -5.50
N VAL A 315 -10.02 1.25 -5.14
CA VAL A 315 -11.08 0.43 -4.52
C VAL A 315 -11.41 0.98 -3.12
N ALA A 316 -10.40 1.19 -2.28
CA ALA A 316 -10.57 1.71 -0.92
C ALA A 316 -11.25 3.10 -0.91
N LEU A 317 -10.81 4.02 -1.77
CA LEU A 317 -11.41 5.37 -1.86
C LEU A 317 -12.85 5.37 -2.38
N ASN A 318 -13.16 4.55 -3.38
CA ASN A 318 -14.54 4.45 -3.89
C ASN A 318 -15.48 3.85 -2.84
N ARG A 319 -14.99 2.87 -2.08
CA ARG A 319 -15.74 2.29 -0.99
C ARG A 319 -16.00 3.32 0.12
N TYR A 320 -14.95 3.97 0.62
CA TYR A 320 -15.08 5.02 1.63
C TYR A 320 -16.12 6.05 1.19
N ARG A 321 -16.07 6.52 -0.06
CA ARG A 321 -17.08 7.44 -0.59
C ARG A 321 -18.49 6.84 -0.60
N SER A 322 -18.66 5.57 -0.96
CA SER A 322 -19.97 4.92 -0.97
C SER A 322 -20.60 4.80 0.42
N GLU A 323 -19.78 4.63 1.46
CA GLU A 323 -20.22 4.51 2.85
C GLU A 323 -20.42 5.87 3.52
N GLN A 324 -19.55 6.83 3.22
CA GLN A 324 -19.49 8.12 3.91
C GLN A 324 -20.13 9.27 3.11
N GLY A 325 -20.51 9.04 1.85
CA GLY A 325 -21.01 10.06 0.91
C GLY A 325 -19.93 10.97 0.30
N VAL A 326 -18.75 11.05 0.92
CA VAL A 326 -17.62 11.91 0.52
C VAL A 326 -16.31 11.13 0.56
N TYR A 327 -15.28 11.59 -0.17
CA TYR A 327 -13.91 11.06 -0.03
C TYR A 327 -13.30 11.41 1.34
N PRO A 328 -12.19 10.79 1.77
CA PRO A 328 -11.54 11.18 3.03
C PRO A 328 -10.83 12.54 2.90
N TRP A 329 -10.60 13.18 4.04
CA TRP A 329 -9.77 14.39 4.11
C TRP A 329 -8.31 14.05 3.85
N LEU A 330 -7.67 14.72 2.89
CA LEU A 330 -6.30 14.39 2.49
C LEU A 330 -5.25 14.93 3.47
N MET A 331 -4.10 14.26 3.55
CA MET A 331 -2.97 14.70 4.39
C MET A 331 -2.15 15.79 3.69
N SER A 332 -1.54 16.66 4.49
CA SER A 332 -0.69 17.75 3.99
C SER A 332 0.54 17.20 3.27
N LEU A 333 0.85 17.76 2.10
CA LEU A 333 2.06 17.42 1.33
C LEU A 333 3.35 17.86 2.04
N GLY A 334 3.25 18.87 2.92
CA GLY A 334 4.40 19.48 3.59
C GLY A 334 5.04 18.64 4.69
N ASP A 335 4.41 17.53 5.08
CA ASP A 335 4.97 16.61 6.06
C ASP A 335 4.36 15.21 5.86
N PRO A 336 4.96 14.38 4.98
CA PRO A 336 4.41 13.07 4.64
C PRO A 336 4.39 12.09 5.80
N ARG A 337 5.21 12.35 6.84
CA ARG A 337 5.30 11.53 8.05
C ARG A 337 4.46 12.05 9.19
N SER A 338 3.91 13.24 9.02
CA SER A 338 3.10 13.84 10.06
C SER A 338 1.65 13.58 9.78
N THR A 339 1.08 12.79 10.68
CA THR A 339 -0.36 12.72 10.90
C THR A 339 -0.96 14.05 11.35
N ASP A 340 -0.14 15.09 11.58
CA ASP A 340 -0.58 16.47 11.83
C ASP A 340 -1.13 17.12 10.55
N PHE A 341 -2.36 16.77 10.23
CA PHE A 341 -3.20 17.48 9.27
C PHE A 341 -3.17 18.99 9.50
N LYS A 342 -2.56 19.71 8.56
CA LYS A 342 -2.84 21.13 8.39
C LYS A 342 -4.21 21.21 7.72
N SER A 343 -5.14 21.85 8.43
CA SER A 343 -6.55 21.98 8.08
C SER A 343 -6.85 22.90 6.91
N ASP A 344 -5.90 22.98 6.01
CA ASP A 344 -6.06 23.68 4.76
C ASP A 344 -6.97 22.72 3.98
N LEU A 345 -8.13 23.20 3.52
CA LEU A 345 -9.14 22.47 2.74
C LEU A 345 -8.56 21.96 1.41
N SER A 346 -7.51 21.17 1.51
CA SER A 346 -6.64 20.86 0.40
C SER A 346 -7.33 19.77 -0.39
N ARG A 347 -7.79 20.17 -1.57
CA ARG A 347 -8.29 19.26 -2.60
C ARG A 347 -7.20 18.29 -3.10
N ARG A 348 -5.97 18.41 -2.60
CA ARG A 348 -4.79 17.69 -3.04
C ARG A 348 -3.89 17.42 -1.83
N GLY A 349 -3.51 16.18 -1.65
CA GLY A 349 -2.75 15.74 -0.49
C GLY A 349 -2.29 14.30 -0.59
N LEU A 350 -1.61 13.82 0.43
CA LEU A 350 -1.28 12.39 0.55
C LEU A 350 -2.52 11.60 0.97
N LEU A 351 -2.52 10.31 0.62
CA LEU A 351 -3.57 9.39 1.01
C LEU A 351 -3.58 9.25 2.55
N PRO A 352 -4.67 9.63 3.24
CA PRO A 352 -4.76 9.51 4.68
C PRO A 352 -4.88 8.04 5.07
N VAL A 353 -3.87 7.54 5.78
CA VAL A 353 -3.84 6.18 6.32
C VAL A 353 -3.48 6.29 7.79
N HIS A 354 -4.16 5.55 8.66
CA HIS A 354 -3.76 5.42 10.05
C HIS A 354 -3.10 4.08 10.27
N LEU A 355 -1.94 4.09 10.94
CA LEU A 355 -1.26 2.88 11.37
C LEU A 355 -1.63 2.57 12.83
N PRO A 356 -1.77 1.29 13.22
CA PRO A 356 -1.83 0.90 14.61
C PRO A 356 -0.61 1.43 15.36
N ASP A 357 -0.84 1.78 16.62
CA ASP A 357 0.13 2.36 17.53
C ASP A 357 0.71 3.73 17.11
N GLU A 358 0.15 4.35 16.07
CA GLU A 358 0.54 5.69 15.66
C GLU A 358 -0.21 6.76 16.46
N VAL A 359 0.57 7.62 17.13
CA VAL A 359 0.04 8.79 17.83
C VAL A 359 -0.11 9.94 16.84
N PHE A 360 -1.31 10.50 16.73
CA PHE A 360 -1.59 11.68 15.93
C PHE A 360 -2.11 12.83 16.79
N THR A 361 -1.75 14.07 16.45
CA THR A 361 -2.39 15.23 17.09
C THR A 361 -3.65 15.63 16.35
N THR A 362 -4.70 15.91 17.12
CA THR A 362 -5.95 16.43 16.54
C THR A 362 -6.64 17.38 17.50
N ARG A 363 -7.40 18.31 16.92
CA ARG A 363 -8.37 19.09 17.67
C ARG A 363 -9.63 18.25 17.76
N PHE A 364 -10.03 17.86 18.96
CA PHE A 364 -11.31 17.20 19.16
C PHE A 364 -12.16 17.94 20.20
N GLY A 365 -13.47 17.87 20.02
CA GLY A 365 -14.45 18.31 21.01
C GLY A 365 -15.23 17.11 21.48
N ALA A 366 -15.34 16.94 22.78
CA ALA A 366 -16.22 15.97 23.40
C ALA A 366 -17.36 16.75 24.07
N ALA A 367 -18.59 16.43 23.73
CA ALA A 367 -19.76 16.90 24.46
C ALA A 367 -20.51 15.67 24.95
N TRP A 368 -20.91 15.66 26.21
CA TRP A 368 -21.69 14.58 26.77
C TRP A 368 -22.94 15.15 27.43
N ASN A 369 -24.06 14.48 27.17
CA ASN A 369 -25.27 14.65 27.96
C ASN A 369 -25.55 13.31 28.65
N LEU A 370 -25.31 13.31 29.96
CA LEU A 370 -25.38 12.15 30.83
C LEU A 370 -26.44 12.38 31.93
N GLU A 371 -27.52 13.09 31.62
CA GLU A 371 -28.59 13.37 32.58
C GLU A 371 -29.17 12.10 33.24
N ASP A 372 -29.14 10.97 32.54
CA ASP A 372 -29.61 9.67 33.03
C ASP A 372 -28.47 8.78 33.55
N ALA A 373 -27.26 9.32 33.69
CA ALA A 373 -26.09 8.58 34.15
C ALA A 373 -26.00 8.52 35.67
N THR A 374 -25.72 7.33 36.18
CA THR A 374 -25.23 7.14 37.55
C THR A 374 -23.70 7.06 37.52
N PRO A 375 -22.95 8.04 38.04
CA PRO A 375 -21.49 7.95 38.12
C PRO A 375 -21.10 6.73 38.97
N THR A 376 -20.19 5.88 38.48
CA THR A 376 -19.72 4.71 39.22
C THR A 376 -18.75 5.07 40.34
N SER A 377 -18.00 6.17 40.19
CA SER A 377 -17.18 6.72 41.27
C SER A 377 -16.87 8.21 41.06
N VAL A 378 -16.81 8.96 42.17
CA VAL A 378 -16.28 10.33 42.22
C VAL A 378 -15.28 10.38 43.36
N THR A 379 -13.99 10.40 43.03
CA THR A 379 -12.92 10.44 44.04
C THR A 379 -12.54 11.90 44.31
N ARG A 380 -12.70 12.35 45.56
CA ARG A 380 -12.37 13.72 46.00
C ARG A 380 -11.09 13.71 46.83
N HIS A 381 -9.99 14.22 46.29
CA HIS A 381 -8.75 14.43 47.04
C HIS A 381 -8.63 15.87 47.58
N SER A 382 -9.55 16.31 48.46
CA SER A 382 -9.33 17.38 49.46
C SER A 382 -10.64 17.76 50.16
N GLY A 383 -10.53 18.22 51.42
CA GLY A 383 -11.66 18.57 52.29
C GLY A 383 -12.35 19.90 51.97
N ASP A 384 -12.09 20.50 50.81
CA ASP A 384 -12.59 21.84 50.51
C ASP A 384 -13.99 21.82 49.88
N ALA A 385 -15.00 22.16 50.69
CA ALA A 385 -16.41 22.11 50.35
C ALA A 385 -16.82 23.18 49.32
N ALA A 386 -16.04 24.26 49.17
CA ALA A 386 -16.38 25.43 48.35
C ALA A 386 -16.16 25.25 46.83
N LEU A 387 -15.46 24.20 46.41
CA LEU A 387 -15.21 23.88 44.99
C LEU A 387 -16.08 22.71 44.52
N VAL A 388 -17.40 22.83 44.62
CA VAL A 388 -18.32 21.87 44.00
C VAL A 388 -18.93 22.55 42.78
N PRO A 389 -18.37 22.37 41.57
CA PRO A 389 -19.22 22.41 40.38
C PRO A 389 -20.36 21.44 40.66
N THR A 390 -21.60 21.86 40.41
CA THR A 390 -22.73 20.96 40.69
C THR A 390 -22.50 19.66 39.92
N LEU A 391 -22.90 18.52 40.50
CA LEU A 391 -22.80 17.24 39.79
C LEU A 391 -23.46 17.34 38.40
N GLU A 392 -24.47 18.21 38.27
CA GLU A 392 -25.13 18.58 37.01
C GLU A 392 -24.18 19.21 35.96
N ASP A 393 -23.25 20.09 36.36
CA ASP A 393 -22.23 20.67 35.46
C ASP A 393 -21.23 19.60 34.96
N VAL A 394 -21.01 18.56 35.77
CA VAL A 394 -20.14 17.43 35.42
C VAL A 394 -20.88 16.44 34.51
N LEU A 395 -22.19 16.25 34.72
CA LEU A 395 -23.04 15.37 33.91
C LEU A 395 -23.45 16.00 32.55
N ARG A 396 -23.42 17.33 32.45
CA ARG A 396 -23.62 18.08 31.20
C ARG A 396 -22.36 18.86 30.85
N GLY A 397 -21.38 18.16 30.28
CA GLY A 397 -20.09 18.76 29.95
C GLY A 397 -19.88 18.92 28.45
N ARG A 398 -19.20 20.01 28.09
CA ARG A 398 -18.53 20.13 26.79
C ARG A 398 -17.08 20.50 27.04
N VAL A 399 -16.18 19.71 26.48
CA VAL A 399 -14.74 19.97 26.48
C VAL A 399 -14.30 20.20 25.04
N ARG A 400 -13.47 21.23 24.85
CA ARG A 400 -12.85 21.55 23.56
C ARG A 400 -11.35 21.43 23.71
N VAL A 401 -10.83 20.27 23.37
CA VAL A 401 -9.38 20.05 23.34
C VAL A 401 -8.78 20.79 22.15
N THR A 402 -7.83 21.69 22.42
CA THR A 402 -7.10 22.39 21.37
C THR A 402 -6.13 21.44 20.67
N ARG A 403 -5.73 21.77 19.43
CA ARG A 403 -4.85 20.91 18.63
C ARG A 403 -3.52 20.59 19.32
N VAL A 404 -2.91 21.58 19.97
CA VAL A 404 -1.60 21.42 20.64
C VAL A 404 -1.68 20.44 21.80
N SER A 405 -2.87 20.28 22.35
CA SER A 405 -3.11 19.51 23.56
C SER A 405 -3.78 18.17 23.30
N GLY A 406 -4.32 17.92 22.11
CA GLY A 406 -5.02 16.68 21.76
C GLY A 406 -4.11 15.68 21.05
N ARG A 407 -3.97 14.49 21.63
CA ARG A 407 -3.21 13.35 21.10
C ARG A 407 -4.10 12.12 21.07
N CYS A 408 -4.26 11.53 19.91
CA CYS A 408 -4.99 10.28 19.76
C CYS A 408 -4.04 9.18 19.32
N LEU A 409 -4.33 7.95 19.72
CA LEU A 409 -3.62 6.73 19.36
C LEU A 409 -4.62 5.74 18.80
N TRP A 410 -4.43 5.27 17.57
CA TRP A 410 -5.17 4.10 17.08
C TRP A 410 -4.53 2.85 17.66
N SER A 411 -5.07 2.30 18.73
CA SER A 411 -4.54 1.04 19.29
C SER A 411 -4.91 -0.17 18.42
N GLU A 412 -6.00 -0.06 17.66
CA GLU A 412 -6.49 -1.04 16.68
C GLU A 412 -7.08 -0.27 15.48
N PRO A 413 -7.29 -0.90 14.31
CA PRO A 413 -7.90 -0.26 13.15
C PRO A 413 -9.25 0.43 13.45
N SER A 414 -9.98 -0.10 14.43
CA SER A 414 -11.30 0.33 14.89
C SER A 414 -11.28 1.04 16.26
N ARG A 415 -10.14 1.13 16.95
CA ARG A 415 -10.08 1.63 18.34
C ARG A 415 -9.13 2.81 18.47
N ALA A 416 -9.66 3.95 18.93
CA ALA A 416 -8.88 5.14 19.20
C ALA A 416 -8.91 5.53 20.68
N GLN A 417 -7.75 5.91 21.19
CA GLN A 417 -7.55 6.44 22.52
C GLN A 417 -7.08 7.88 22.40
N CYS A 418 -7.94 8.83 22.74
CA CYS A 418 -7.67 10.26 22.64
C CYS A 418 -7.46 10.87 24.03
N THR A 419 -6.33 11.52 24.22
CA THR A 419 -6.01 12.32 25.40
C THR A 419 -5.91 13.78 25.00
N GLY A 420 -6.29 14.69 25.87
CA GLY A 420 -5.84 16.05 25.73
C GLY A 420 -6.28 17.01 26.80
N VAL A 421 -5.62 18.16 26.81
CA VAL A 421 -5.80 19.19 27.84
C VAL A 421 -6.68 20.31 27.29
N ASP A 422 -7.76 20.61 27.99
CA ASP A 422 -8.53 21.84 27.82
C ASP A 422 -8.07 22.84 28.88
N ILE A 423 -7.58 23.98 28.41
CA ILE A 423 -7.21 25.10 29.26
C ILE A 423 -8.30 26.13 29.02
N ASP A 424 -9.45 25.92 29.68
CA ASP A 424 -10.54 26.88 29.60
C ASP A 424 -10.15 28.13 30.40
N SER A 425 -9.72 29.17 29.69
CA SER A 425 -9.28 30.42 30.30
C SER A 425 -10.43 31.29 30.82
N ASP A 426 -11.66 31.01 30.40
CA ASP A 426 -12.75 31.97 30.50
C ASP A 426 -13.78 31.57 31.57
N TYR A 427 -14.01 30.27 31.78
CA TYR A 427 -15.07 29.82 32.69
C TYR A 427 -14.69 29.88 34.19
N PHE A 428 -13.41 29.79 34.55
CA PHE A 428 -12.95 29.81 35.96
C PHE A 428 -12.34 31.13 36.43
N ARG A 429 -12.22 32.12 35.54
CA ARG A 429 -11.72 33.45 35.91
C ARG A 429 -12.69 34.23 36.79
N ALA A 430 -13.98 33.89 36.81
CA ALA A 430 -14.98 34.65 37.52
C ALA A 430 -14.86 34.55 39.05
N ASP A 431 -14.43 33.40 39.62
CA ASP A 431 -14.50 33.18 41.07
C ASP A 431 -13.16 32.89 41.77
N LEU A 432 -12.12 32.45 41.06
CA LEU A 432 -10.88 31.94 41.71
C LEU A 432 -9.59 32.67 41.32
N GLY A 433 -9.62 33.53 40.29
CA GLY A 433 -8.45 34.31 39.86
C GLY A 433 -7.24 33.50 39.32
N VAL A 434 -7.36 32.17 39.20
CA VAL A 434 -6.27 31.27 38.78
C VAL A 434 -6.74 30.34 37.66
N PRO A 435 -5.93 30.09 36.62
CA PRO A 435 -6.28 29.14 35.56
C PRO A 435 -6.32 27.70 36.08
N VAL A 436 -7.42 26.99 35.82
CA VAL A 436 -7.56 25.55 36.09
C VAL A 436 -7.12 24.77 34.84
N LYS A 437 -6.37 23.69 35.02
CA LYS A 437 -5.96 22.80 33.93
C LYS A 437 -6.86 21.57 33.95
N ARG A 438 -7.66 21.37 32.89
CA ARG A 438 -8.50 20.19 32.73
C ARG A 438 -7.86 19.22 31.74
N THR A 439 -7.50 18.03 32.19
CA THR A 439 -7.02 16.94 31.34
C THR A 439 -8.16 15.96 31.09
N VAL A 440 -8.44 15.66 29.83
CA VAL A 440 -9.48 14.73 29.41
C VAL A 440 -8.85 13.58 28.65
N GLU A 441 -9.12 12.37 29.10
CA GLU A 441 -8.74 11.12 28.46
C GLU A 441 -10.02 10.38 28.08
N ILE A 442 -10.18 10.08 26.80
CA ILE A 442 -11.35 9.44 26.21
C ILE A 442 -10.85 8.25 25.38
N SER A 443 -11.32 7.06 25.72
CA SER A 443 -11.08 5.85 24.93
C SER A 443 -12.41 5.36 24.35
N PHE A 444 -12.45 5.10 23.04
CA PHE A 444 -13.62 4.56 22.34
C PHE A 444 -13.20 3.49 21.32
N SER A 445 -14.04 2.47 21.17
CA SER A 445 -13.94 1.44 20.13
C SER A 445 -15.07 1.63 19.13
N LEU A 446 -14.83 1.47 17.83
CA LEU A 446 -15.83 1.61 16.76
C LEU A 446 -16.47 0.29 16.34
N GLU A 447 -16.11 -0.82 16.99
CA GLU A 447 -16.55 -2.18 16.56
C GLU A 447 -18.03 -2.47 16.85
N ASP A 448 -18.68 -1.64 17.66
CA ASP A 448 -20.07 -1.83 18.03
C ASP A 448 -21.01 -1.01 17.13
N ASP A 449 -22.14 -1.58 16.69
CA ASP A 449 -23.26 -0.90 16.02
C ASP A 449 -23.86 0.28 16.83
N ALA A 450 -23.31 0.55 18.02
CA ALA A 450 -23.70 1.62 18.94
C ALA A 450 -23.36 3.04 18.44
N PHE A 451 -22.58 3.18 17.37
CA PHE A 451 -22.16 4.48 16.84
C PHE A 451 -22.94 4.88 15.59
N GLN A 452 -23.66 6.01 15.68
CA GLN A 452 -24.12 6.71 14.48
C GLN A 452 -23.05 7.72 14.05
N VAL A 453 -22.44 7.49 12.89
CA VAL A 453 -21.58 8.48 12.23
C VAL A 453 -22.49 9.38 11.39
N THR A 454 -22.67 10.63 11.82
CA THR A 454 -23.33 11.62 10.96
C THR A 454 -22.29 12.22 10.00
N PRO A 455 -22.48 12.15 8.67
CA PRO A 455 -21.59 12.80 7.71
C PRO A 455 -21.49 14.30 8.01
N PRO A 456 -20.34 14.95 7.71
CA PRO A 456 -20.23 16.39 7.85
C PRO A 456 -21.26 17.08 6.94
N THR A 457 -22.05 18.00 7.49
CA THR A 457 -22.86 18.93 6.70
C THR A 457 -21.94 19.87 5.91
N PRO A 458 -22.29 20.26 4.67
CA PRO A 458 -21.58 21.32 3.94
C PRO A 458 -21.49 22.58 4.82
N GLY A 459 -20.29 22.94 5.27
CA GLY A 459 -20.03 24.03 6.22
C GLY A 459 -19.49 23.60 7.60
N ASP A 460 -19.72 22.37 8.05
CA ASP A 460 -19.14 21.82 9.29
C ASP A 460 -17.82 21.09 8.98
N VAL A 461 -16.78 21.87 8.70
CA VAL A 461 -15.48 21.43 8.15
C VAL A 461 -14.76 20.32 8.96
N ARG A 462 -15.23 19.93 10.15
CA ARG A 462 -14.46 19.01 11.03
C ARG A 462 -15.30 18.05 11.87
N ARG A 463 -16.62 17.98 11.65
CA ARG A 463 -17.49 17.28 12.59
C ARG A 463 -18.07 16.03 11.97
N ARG A 464 -17.42 14.90 12.23
CA ARG A 464 -18.16 13.65 12.42
C ARG A 464 -18.65 13.66 13.85
N THR A 465 -19.96 13.58 14.03
CA THR A 465 -20.56 13.36 15.34
C THR A 465 -20.68 11.87 15.51
N LEU A 466 -19.88 11.29 16.40
CA LEU A 466 -20.17 9.97 16.95
C LEU A 466 -21.25 10.18 18.01
N SER A 467 -22.49 9.75 17.76
CA SER A 467 -23.50 9.69 18.81
C SER A 467 -23.59 8.25 19.29
N MET A 468 -23.22 8.05 20.56
CA MET A 468 -23.48 6.79 21.24
C MET A 468 -24.86 6.85 21.88
N ARG A 469 -25.61 5.76 21.77
CA ARG A 469 -26.74 5.50 22.67
C ARG A 469 -26.37 4.31 23.54
N GLY A 470 -26.23 4.54 24.85
CA GLY A 470 -26.11 3.44 25.81
C GLY A 470 -27.23 2.42 25.58
N ALA A 471 -26.93 1.13 25.77
CA ALA A 471 -27.88 0.04 25.64
C ALA A 471 -29.01 0.21 26.67
N GLY A 472 -30.07 0.90 26.22
CA GLY A 472 -31.15 1.39 27.06
C GLY A 472 -32.39 1.73 26.24
N LEU A 473 -32.68 0.99 25.16
CA LEU A 473 -34.08 0.64 24.96
C LEU A 473 -34.39 -0.32 26.12
N ALA A 474 -35.20 0.13 27.08
CA ALA A 474 -35.55 -0.65 28.27
C ALA A 474 -35.87 -2.11 27.90
N GLY A 475 -34.97 -3.06 28.21
CA GLY A 475 -35.23 -4.50 28.08
C GLY A 475 -34.18 -5.39 27.39
N THR A 476 -33.10 -4.88 26.80
CA THR A 476 -32.02 -5.74 26.26
C THR A 476 -30.72 -5.57 27.04
N PRO A 477 -30.19 -6.63 27.67
CA PRO A 477 -28.89 -6.57 28.35
C PRO A 477 -27.78 -6.25 27.34
N ALA A 478 -26.83 -5.41 27.73
CA ALA A 478 -25.61 -5.19 26.97
C ALA A 478 -24.90 -6.54 26.74
N SER A 479 -24.34 -6.73 25.55
CA SER A 479 -23.47 -7.87 25.28
C SER A 479 -22.33 -7.87 26.30
N PRO A 480 -22.03 -8.97 27.00
CA PRO A 480 -20.94 -9.04 27.97
C PRO A 480 -19.55 -8.81 27.34
N ASP A 481 -19.46 -8.81 26.01
CA ASP A 481 -18.22 -8.59 25.25
C ASP A 481 -18.06 -7.14 24.76
N ALA A 482 -19.03 -6.25 24.98
CA ALA A 482 -18.89 -4.84 24.60
C ALA A 482 -17.79 -4.18 25.43
N ALA A 483 -16.70 -3.78 24.79
CA ALA A 483 -15.57 -3.18 25.49
C ALA A 483 -16.02 -1.88 26.18
N PRO A 484 -15.79 -1.71 27.49
CA PRO A 484 -16.24 -0.53 28.20
C PRO A 484 -15.50 0.70 27.67
N TRP A 485 -16.24 1.68 27.13
CA TRP A 485 -15.67 3.00 26.88
C TRP A 485 -15.41 3.67 28.23
N ASN A 486 -14.32 4.43 28.30
CA ASN A 486 -13.94 5.15 29.52
C ASN A 486 -13.73 6.61 29.15
N VAL A 487 -14.55 7.48 29.74
CA VAL A 487 -14.26 8.92 29.79
C VAL A 487 -13.67 9.21 31.15
N ARG A 488 -12.42 9.66 31.16
CA ARG A 488 -11.68 10.08 32.33
C ARG A 488 -11.44 11.58 32.28
N VAL A 489 -12.07 12.32 33.17
CA VAL A 489 -11.82 13.77 33.32
C VAL A 489 -11.02 13.98 34.58
N THR A 490 -9.84 14.60 34.44
CA THR A 490 -8.95 14.99 35.53
C THR A 490 -8.80 16.51 35.59
N ASP A 491 -9.31 17.13 36.64
CA ASP A 491 -9.09 18.56 36.91
C ASP A 491 -7.91 18.71 37.88
N GLU A 492 -6.92 19.54 37.51
CA GLU A 492 -5.75 19.89 38.32
C GLU A 492 -5.73 21.41 38.55
N ASN A 493 -5.72 21.84 39.82
CA ASN A 493 -5.49 23.24 40.18
C ASN A 493 -3.97 23.48 40.33
N ALA A 494 -3.46 24.59 39.79
CA ALA A 494 -2.04 24.92 39.81
C ALA A 494 -1.45 25.13 41.23
N PHE A 495 -2.29 25.33 42.24
CA PHE A 495 -1.87 25.65 43.61
C PHE A 495 -2.26 24.63 44.67
N ASP A 496 -3.03 23.59 44.35
CA ASP A 496 -3.45 22.62 45.37
C ASP A 496 -3.58 21.21 44.78
N TRP A 497 -3.03 20.22 45.48
CA TRP A 497 -2.79 18.84 45.01
C TRP A 497 -4.08 18.00 44.82
N GLY A 498 -5.23 18.65 44.70
CA GLY A 498 -6.53 18.01 44.57
C GLY A 498 -6.75 17.50 43.16
N ARG A 499 -6.47 16.21 42.94
CA ARG A 499 -6.89 15.47 41.74
C ARG A 499 -8.34 15.03 41.89
N ARG A 500 -9.19 15.37 40.93
CA ARG A 500 -10.55 14.79 40.82
C ARG A 500 -10.61 13.92 39.58
N GLU A 501 -11.20 12.74 39.72
CA GLU A 501 -11.37 11.80 38.63
C GLU A 501 -12.85 11.44 38.51
N LEU A 502 -13.42 11.70 37.32
CA LEU A 502 -14.70 11.15 36.91
C LEU A 502 -14.43 9.97 35.97
N ARG A 503 -15.00 8.81 36.29
CA ARG A 503 -15.05 7.65 35.40
C ARG A 503 -16.49 7.39 35.02
N ILE A 504 -16.75 7.28 33.72
CA ILE A 504 -18.05 6.90 33.17
C ILE A 504 -17.85 5.58 32.45
N ASP A 505 -18.56 4.54 32.91
CA ASP A 505 -18.48 3.18 32.36
C ASP A 505 -19.63 2.93 31.35
N SER A 506 -19.53 1.84 30.57
CA SER A 506 -20.41 1.53 29.42
C SER A 506 -21.89 1.36 29.71
N ASP A 507 -22.25 1.10 30.97
CA ASP A 507 -23.62 0.74 31.38
C ASP A 507 -24.52 1.98 31.53
N THR A 508 -23.97 3.15 31.21
CA THR A 508 -24.58 4.45 31.42
C THR A 508 -25.42 4.87 30.22
N ALA A 509 -26.72 5.15 30.42
CA ALA A 509 -27.56 5.73 29.38
C ALA A 509 -27.22 7.22 29.18
N GLY A 510 -26.88 7.59 27.95
CA GLY A 510 -26.57 8.97 27.61
C GLY A 510 -26.00 9.10 26.20
N ALA A 511 -25.75 10.34 25.78
CA ALA A 511 -25.16 10.64 24.49
C ALA A 511 -23.79 11.29 24.67
N LEU A 512 -22.73 10.55 24.31
CA LEU A 512 -21.42 11.14 24.03
C LEU A 512 -21.39 11.55 22.56
N THR A 513 -21.04 12.80 22.30
CA THR A 513 -20.78 13.39 21.00
C THR A 513 -19.30 13.72 20.90
N LEU A 514 -18.56 12.91 20.14
CA LEU A 514 -17.19 13.24 19.75
C LEU A 514 -17.22 14.00 18.42
N SER A 515 -16.34 14.98 18.28
CA SER A 515 -16.17 15.79 17.08
C SER A 515 -14.69 16.09 16.86
N GLY A 516 -14.24 16.24 15.62
CA GLY A 516 -12.83 16.52 15.30
C GLY A 516 -11.88 15.32 15.42
N VAL A 517 -12.40 14.13 15.75
CA VAL A 517 -11.71 12.85 15.56
C VAL A 517 -11.82 12.47 14.08
N ARG A 518 -10.69 12.10 13.47
CA ARG A 518 -10.65 11.69 12.06
C ARG A 518 -10.98 10.23 11.89
N PHE A 519 -11.38 9.88 10.69
CA PHE A 519 -11.62 8.52 10.26
C PHE A 519 -10.97 8.42 8.90
N ASP A 520 -9.73 7.96 8.92
CA ASP A 520 -8.89 7.83 7.74
C ASP A 520 -9.15 6.46 7.09
N LEU A 521 -8.46 6.15 6.00
CA LEU A 521 -8.54 4.82 5.43
C LEU A 521 -7.85 3.84 6.38
N SER A 522 -8.61 2.83 6.80
CA SER A 522 -8.10 1.75 7.62
C SER A 522 -7.19 0.82 6.83
N VAL A 523 -6.29 0.16 7.56
CA VAL A 523 -5.41 -0.90 7.07
C VAL A 523 -5.81 -2.18 7.80
N VAL A 524 -6.15 -3.24 7.06
CA VAL A 524 -6.48 -4.54 7.66
C VAL A 524 -5.19 -5.22 8.11
N TYR A 525 -5.12 -5.59 9.39
CA TYR A 525 -4.06 -6.43 9.97
C TYR A 525 -4.51 -7.86 10.31
N ASP A 526 -5.80 -8.18 10.17
CA ASP A 526 -6.34 -9.49 10.52
C ASP A 526 -6.67 -10.36 9.29
N ASP A 527 -6.16 -11.58 9.32
CA ASP A 527 -6.32 -12.64 8.32
C ASP A 527 -7.77 -13.16 8.20
N LEU A 528 -8.62 -12.84 9.19
CA LEU A 528 -9.90 -13.51 9.42
C LEU A 528 -11.15 -12.70 9.01
N HIS A 529 -11.02 -11.40 8.79
CA HIS A 529 -12.14 -10.54 8.36
C HIS A 529 -12.08 -10.30 6.85
N ASP A 530 -13.22 -10.10 6.18
CA ASP A 530 -13.36 -10.01 4.71
C ASP A 530 -12.59 -8.77 4.19
N ALA A 531 -11.27 -8.92 4.05
CA ALA A 531 -10.25 -7.90 3.79
C ALA A 531 -10.34 -7.27 2.39
N ARG A 532 -11.51 -7.33 1.75
CA ARG A 532 -11.76 -6.73 0.43
C ARG A 532 -12.04 -5.23 0.53
N ASP A 533 -12.04 -4.72 1.75
CA ASP A 533 -12.79 -3.54 2.12
C ASP A 533 -11.90 -2.38 2.58
N GLU A 534 -10.64 -2.67 2.94
CA GLU A 534 -9.66 -1.70 3.42
C GLU A 534 -8.33 -1.83 2.67
N LEU A 535 -7.36 -0.95 2.97
CA LEU A 535 -6.01 -1.09 2.41
C LEU A 535 -5.33 -2.33 3.00
N PRO A 536 -4.60 -3.11 2.20
CA PRO A 536 -3.91 -4.29 2.71
C PRO A 536 -2.72 -3.90 3.60
N GLU A 537 -2.41 -4.72 4.62
CA GLU A 537 -1.27 -4.53 5.54
C GLU A 537 0.04 -4.13 4.83
N TRP A 538 0.38 -4.83 3.74
CA TRP A 538 1.61 -4.56 2.98
C TRP A 538 1.69 -3.13 2.46
N PHE A 539 0.56 -2.44 2.28
CA PHE A 539 0.54 -1.05 1.82
C PHE A 539 1.22 -0.13 2.83
N ALA A 540 0.90 -0.34 4.12
CA ALA A 540 1.53 0.35 5.23
C ALA A 540 2.97 -0.11 5.46
N GLU A 541 3.21 -1.43 5.54
CA GLU A 541 4.55 -1.99 5.80
C GLU A 541 5.59 -1.59 4.75
N ASN A 542 5.15 -1.36 3.51
CA ASN A 542 6.02 -0.89 2.44
C ASN A 542 5.98 0.63 2.23
N ASP A 543 5.45 1.41 3.17
CA ASP A 543 5.43 2.87 3.12
C ASP A 543 4.73 3.45 1.87
N TRP A 544 3.79 2.73 1.24
CA TRP A 544 3.15 3.21 0.02
C TRP A 544 2.36 4.50 0.24
N HIS A 545 1.79 4.69 1.43
CA HIS A 545 1.08 5.92 1.82
C HIS A 545 1.93 7.20 1.66
N HIS A 546 3.27 7.10 1.75
CA HIS A 546 4.18 8.22 1.52
C HIS A 546 4.37 8.59 0.03
N TYR A 547 3.97 7.72 -0.89
CA TYR A 547 4.16 7.88 -2.34
C TYR A 547 2.85 7.99 -3.11
N ILE A 548 1.71 7.86 -2.42
CA ILE A 548 0.38 7.98 -3.02
C ILE A 548 -0.24 9.32 -2.66
N TYR A 549 -0.54 10.06 -3.72
CA TYR A 549 -1.20 11.34 -3.69
C TYR A 549 -2.61 11.20 -4.20
N VAL A 550 -3.52 11.99 -3.67
CA VAL A 550 -4.90 12.07 -4.11
C VAL A 550 -5.20 13.51 -4.49
N ALA A 551 -5.99 13.67 -5.54
CA ALA A 551 -6.61 14.92 -5.89
C ALA A 551 -8.12 14.72 -6.04
N LEU A 552 -8.88 15.68 -5.52
CA LEU A 552 -10.33 15.72 -5.49
C LEU A 552 -10.81 16.98 -6.22
N SER A 553 -11.90 16.89 -6.98
CA SER A 553 -12.61 18.05 -7.49
C SER A 553 -13.24 18.82 -6.32
N ALA A 554 -13.68 20.06 -6.57
CA ALA A 554 -14.24 20.90 -5.50
C ALA A 554 -15.52 20.30 -4.87
N ASP A 555 -16.34 19.63 -5.67
CA ASP A 555 -17.58 18.94 -5.26
C ASP A 555 -17.33 17.57 -4.61
N ALA A 556 -16.20 16.94 -4.89
CA ALA A 556 -15.86 15.63 -4.33
C ALA A 556 -15.03 15.74 -3.04
N ALA A 557 -14.44 16.91 -2.79
CA ALA A 557 -13.73 17.20 -1.57
C ALA A 557 -14.69 17.26 -0.37
N PRO A 558 -14.29 16.76 0.81
CA PRO A 558 -15.07 16.93 2.02
C PRO A 558 -15.42 18.38 2.31
N GLY A 559 -16.68 18.64 2.68
CA GLY A 559 -17.17 19.99 2.97
C GLY A 559 -17.29 20.90 1.75
N GLY A 560 -17.12 20.38 0.52
CA GLY A 560 -17.51 21.09 -0.69
C GLY A 560 -19.00 21.45 -0.67
N ASP A 561 -19.38 22.52 -1.38
CA ASP A 561 -20.74 23.10 -1.45
C ASP A 561 -21.77 22.18 -2.15
N SER A 562 -21.55 20.88 -2.12
CA SER A 562 -22.40 19.90 -2.78
C SER A 562 -23.72 19.76 -2.03
N ASP A 563 -24.80 20.27 -2.63
CA ASP A 563 -26.13 19.67 -2.55
C ASP A 563 -26.17 18.23 -3.15
N GLY A 564 -25.05 17.48 -3.11
CA GLY A 564 -24.89 16.14 -3.70
C GLY A 564 -24.83 16.06 -5.23
N ASP A 565 -25.27 17.10 -5.94
CA ASP A 565 -25.50 17.09 -7.39
C ASP A 565 -24.36 17.66 -8.26
N GLY A 566 -23.20 17.97 -7.66
CA GLY A 566 -21.98 18.30 -8.42
C GLY A 566 -21.60 17.11 -9.30
N ASP A 567 -22.02 17.13 -10.57
CA ASP A 567 -21.98 15.93 -11.40
C ASP A 567 -20.72 15.83 -12.28
N CYS A 568 -19.90 16.89 -12.29
CA CYS A 568 -18.85 17.12 -13.28
C CYS A 568 -19.33 17.07 -14.74
N GLN A 569 -20.63 17.27 -15.00
CA GLN A 569 -21.21 17.28 -16.34
C GLN A 569 -21.36 18.69 -16.90
N THR A 570 -21.46 19.71 -16.06
CA THR A 570 -21.43 21.10 -16.55
C THR A 570 -19.98 21.59 -16.66
N PRO A 571 -19.57 22.29 -17.74
CA PRO A 571 -18.18 22.71 -18.00
C PRO A 571 -17.58 23.76 -17.04
N VAL A 572 -18.05 23.81 -15.79
CA VAL A 572 -17.53 24.75 -14.80
C VAL A 572 -16.16 24.31 -14.29
N ASP A 573 -15.35 25.29 -13.88
CA ASP A 573 -13.94 25.20 -13.49
C ASP A 573 -13.66 24.34 -12.23
N THR A 574 -14.55 23.43 -11.83
CA THR A 574 -14.48 22.69 -10.55
C THR A 574 -13.93 21.27 -10.66
N CYS A 575 -13.92 20.68 -11.86
CA CYS A 575 -13.48 19.30 -12.11
C CYS A 575 -12.00 19.19 -12.47
N LEU A 576 -11.42 18.04 -12.14
CA LEU A 576 -10.05 17.72 -12.48
C LEU A 576 -9.93 17.37 -13.97
N ARG A 577 -8.80 17.76 -14.56
CA ARG A 577 -8.47 17.52 -15.96
C ARG A 577 -7.28 16.57 -16.03
N LEU A 578 -7.31 15.64 -16.97
CA LEU A 578 -6.20 14.74 -17.25
C LEU A 578 -5.74 14.94 -18.68
N ARG A 579 -4.48 15.34 -18.84
CA ARG A 579 -3.78 15.41 -20.11
C ARG A 579 -3.05 14.10 -20.39
N ILE A 580 -3.06 13.65 -21.63
CA ILE A 580 -2.29 12.50 -22.10
C ILE A 580 -1.55 12.95 -23.36
N ALA A 581 -0.22 12.84 -23.35
CA ALA A 581 0.62 13.31 -24.46
C ALA A 581 0.38 14.80 -24.80
N GLY A 582 0.20 15.62 -23.77
CA GLY A 582 -0.05 17.06 -23.90
C GLY A 582 -1.49 17.47 -24.27
N GLU A 583 -2.39 16.55 -24.60
CA GLU A 583 -3.79 16.87 -24.93
C GLU A 583 -4.73 16.56 -23.75
N VAL A 584 -5.74 17.41 -23.50
CA VAL A 584 -6.76 17.15 -22.46
C VAL A 584 -7.61 15.96 -22.90
N ALA A 585 -7.35 14.80 -22.30
CA ALA A 585 -8.07 13.56 -22.60
C ALA A 585 -9.36 13.42 -21.79
N ARG A 586 -9.42 14.01 -20.60
CA ARG A 586 -10.60 14.03 -19.72
C ARG A 586 -10.67 15.34 -18.93
N SER A 587 -11.89 15.81 -18.66
CA SER A 587 -12.16 17.03 -17.87
C SER A 587 -13.31 16.85 -16.88
N ASP A 588 -13.77 15.62 -16.72
CA ASP A 588 -14.93 15.23 -15.90
C ASP A 588 -14.50 14.50 -14.61
N ILE A 589 -13.22 14.61 -14.23
CA ILE A 589 -12.65 13.77 -13.16
C ILE A 589 -12.96 14.38 -11.79
N ARG A 590 -13.58 13.58 -10.93
CA ARG A 590 -13.89 13.94 -9.54
C ARG A 590 -12.81 13.57 -8.56
N ALA A 591 -12.13 12.45 -8.82
CA ALA A 591 -11.05 12.00 -7.97
C ALA A 591 -10.03 11.21 -8.80
N LEU A 592 -8.76 11.42 -8.49
CA LEU A 592 -7.65 10.65 -9.03
C LEU A 592 -6.62 10.37 -7.93
N ALA A 593 -5.93 9.25 -8.08
CA ALA A 593 -4.74 8.92 -7.30
C ALA A 593 -3.51 8.96 -8.21
N VAL A 594 -2.40 9.45 -7.67
CA VAL A 594 -1.10 9.55 -8.34
C VAL A 594 -0.07 8.83 -7.49
N SER A 595 0.74 8.00 -8.12
CA SER A 595 1.98 7.49 -7.54
C SER A 595 3.14 8.29 -8.11
N ALA A 596 3.98 8.83 -7.24
CA ALA A 596 5.08 9.72 -7.59
C ALA A 596 6.24 9.05 -8.38
N GLY A 597 6.23 7.73 -8.63
CA GLY A 597 7.32 7.08 -9.36
C GLY A 597 8.67 7.15 -8.64
N ALA A 598 9.80 6.93 -9.33
CA ALA A 598 11.13 7.06 -8.74
C ALA A 598 11.53 8.54 -8.59
N ALA A 599 12.38 8.90 -7.62
CA ALA A 599 12.93 10.26 -7.60
C ALA A 599 13.76 10.51 -8.87
N LEU A 600 13.39 11.54 -9.65
CA LEU A 600 14.17 11.98 -10.81
C LEU A 600 15.35 12.85 -10.39
N ALA A 601 16.29 13.07 -11.33
CA ALA A 601 17.45 13.91 -11.10
C ALA A 601 17.03 15.31 -10.62
N GLY A 602 17.51 15.72 -9.45
CA GLY A 602 17.17 17.00 -8.82
C GLY A 602 16.02 16.94 -7.79
N GLN A 603 15.31 15.81 -7.66
CA GLN A 603 14.33 15.63 -6.60
C GLN A 603 14.97 15.05 -5.33
N ASN A 604 14.65 15.64 -4.17
CA ASN A 604 14.98 15.06 -2.87
C ASN A 604 13.73 14.89 -2.01
N ARG A 605 13.13 13.70 -2.08
CA ARG A 605 11.91 13.33 -1.34
C ARG A 605 12.13 13.21 0.15
N ALA A 606 13.32 12.79 0.58
CA ALA A 606 13.62 12.62 1.99
C ALA A 606 13.65 13.95 2.75
N ARG A 607 14.03 15.04 2.08
CA ARG A 607 14.06 16.38 2.67
C ARG A 607 12.84 17.22 2.32
N GLY A 608 11.98 16.76 1.41
CA GLY A 608 10.93 17.60 0.84
C GLY A 608 11.52 18.86 0.20
N GLU A 609 12.66 18.72 -0.48
CA GLU A 609 13.40 19.81 -1.11
C GLU A 609 13.46 19.59 -2.62
N CYS A 610 13.27 20.66 -3.37
CA CYS A 610 13.45 20.68 -4.82
C CYS A 610 14.84 21.23 -5.12
N GLY A 611 15.68 20.48 -5.84
CA GLY A 611 16.99 20.93 -6.29
C GLY A 611 16.85 22.00 -7.35
N GLY A 612 16.69 23.25 -6.93
CA GLY A 612 16.59 24.41 -7.80
C GLY A 612 16.31 25.68 -6.98
N GLU A 613 17.29 26.59 -6.97
CA GLU A 613 17.24 27.88 -6.27
C GLU A 613 15.95 28.64 -6.61
N GLY A 614 15.07 28.86 -5.62
CA GLY A 614 14.03 29.90 -5.69
C GLY A 614 12.56 29.47 -5.83
N ARG A 615 12.20 28.17 -5.84
CA ARG A 615 10.78 27.78 -5.79
C ARG A 615 10.32 27.55 -4.34
N SER A 616 9.52 28.47 -3.81
CA SER A 616 8.94 28.45 -2.46
C SER A 616 7.93 27.32 -2.19
N ASN A 617 7.70 26.41 -3.13
CA ASN A 617 6.71 25.32 -3.02
C ASN A 617 7.34 23.99 -2.54
N GLY A 618 8.26 24.07 -1.58
CA GLY A 618 9.31 23.08 -1.26
C GLY A 618 8.94 21.60 -1.32
N PHE A 619 7.77 21.19 -0.86
CA PHE A 619 7.41 19.76 -0.83
C PHE A 619 6.77 19.23 -2.11
N ARG A 620 5.99 20.01 -2.88
CA ARG A 620 5.20 19.44 -3.98
C ARG A 620 6.07 18.99 -5.15
N CYS A 621 7.04 19.82 -5.53
CA CYS A 621 7.98 19.48 -6.60
C CYS A 621 8.99 18.39 -6.23
N ALA A 622 9.10 18.01 -4.94
CA ALA A 622 9.92 16.89 -4.52
C ALA A 622 9.29 15.54 -4.92
N PHE A 623 7.97 15.51 -5.07
CA PHE A 623 7.21 14.27 -5.33
C PHE A 623 6.39 14.28 -6.61
N MET A 624 5.97 15.42 -7.12
CA MET A 624 5.16 15.52 -8.34
C MET A 624 5.92 16.14 -9.50
N GLU A 625 5.58 15.70 -10.71
CA GLU A 625 6.32 16.04 -11.92
C GLU A 625 5.45 16.73 -12.98
N GLY A 626 6.05 17.67 -13.72
CA GLY A 626 5.36 18.41 -14.78
C GLY A 626 4.11 19.14 -14.27
N ASP A 627 3.00 19.00 -15.01
CA ASP A 627 1.70 19.58 -14.65
C ASP A 627 1.18 19.07 -13.30
N ASN A 628 1.58 17.86 -12.86
CA ASN A 628 1.16 17.31 -11.56
C ASN A 628 1.75 18.10 -10.37
N GLY A 629 2.82 18.88 -10.61
CA GLY A 629 3.46 19.75 -9.63
C GLY A 629 3.31 21.25 -9.93
N ASP A 630 2.58 21.64 -10.98
CA ASP A 630 2.49 23.03 -11.43
C ASP A 630 1.31 23.80 -10.79
N ASP A 631 1.62 24.59 -9.77
CA ASP A 631 0.69 25.54 -9.14
C ASP A 631 0.87 26.97 -9.64
N SER A 632 1.57 27.18 -10.76
CA SER A 632 1.81 28.54 -11.28
C SER A 632 0.51 29.31 -11.54
N THR A 633 -0.61 28.62 -11.74
CA THR A 633 -1.94 29.22 -11.83
C THR A 633 -3.00 28.42 -11.07
N PRO A 634 -4.08 29.05 -10.56
CA PRO A 634 -5.23 28.33 -10.00
C PRO A 634 -5.87 27.34 -10.97
N ARG A 635 -5.72 27.54 -12.29
CA ARG A 635 -6.24 26.63 -13.34
C ARG A 635 -5.33 25.42 -13.59
N SER A 636 -4.01 25.57 -13.43
CA SER A 636 -3.07 24.44 -13.53
C SER A 636 -3.18 23.50 -12.32
N ALA A 637 -3.61 24.03 -11.16
CA ALA A 637 -3.81 23.26 -9.94
C ALA A 637 -4.75 22.04 -10.08
N ASP A 638 -5.69 22.08 -11.02
CA ASP A 638 -6.66 21.01 -11.26
C ASP A 638 -6.36 20.22 -12.55
N THR A 639 -5.21 20.45 -13.19
CA THR A 639 -4.77 19.74 -14.40
C THR A 639 -3.62 18.79 -14.08
N PHE A 640 -3.82 17.53 -14.40
CA PHE A 640 -2.84 16.45 -14.21
C PHE A 640 -2.38 15.94 -15.57
N ALA A 641 -1.16 15.47 -15.69
CA ALA A 641 -0.63 14.84 -16.89
C ALA A 641 -0.35 13.37 -16.64
N ARG A 642 -0.68 12.52 -17.62
CA ARG A 642 -0.21 11.14 -17.72
C ARG A 642 0.54 11.04 -19.04
N ASP A 643 1.80 11.46 -19.00
CA ASP A 643 2.69 11.33 -20.14
C ASP A 643 3.44 10.01 -20.12
N GLY A 644 4.02 9.68 -21.28
CA GLY A 644 4.98 8.59 -21.35
C GLY A 644 6.13 8.87 -20.38
N PRO A 645 6.68 7.83 -19.74
CA PRO A 645 7.83 8.00 -18.86
C PRO A 645 8.92 8.76 -19.62
N GLY A 646 9.46 9.83 -19.05
CA GLY A 646 10.53 10.67 -19.60
C GLY A 646 11.61 10.96 -18.57
N ALA A 647 12.57 11.82 -18.93
CA ALA A 647 13.60 12.31 -18.01
C ALA A 647 13.04 13.27 -16.94
N ARG A 648 11.78 13.69 -17.09
CA ARG A 648 11.09 14.71 -16.28
C ARG A 648 9.71 14.27 -15.80
N PHE A 649 9.32 13.04 -16.10
CA PHE A 649 7.98 12.54 -15.82
C PHE A 649 8.01 11.01 -15.64
N ASN A 650 7.63 10.48 -14.49
CA ASN A 650 7.46 9.05 -14.26
C ASN A 650 6.24 8.71 -13.39
N ASP A 651 5.47 9.71 -12.95
CA ASP A 651 4.25 9.55 -12.19
C ASP A 651 3.26 8.56 -12.87
N GLN A 652 2.59 7.74 -12.06
CA GLN A 652 1.48 6.90 -12.50
C GLN A 652 0.16 7.46 -12.00
N ILE A 653 -0.86 7.54 -12.87
CA ILE A 653 -2.18 8.09 -12.51
C ILE A 653 -3.27 7.04 -12.67
N ARG A 654 -4.17 6.99 -11.69
CA ARG A 654 -5.43 6.26 -11.73
C ARG A 654 -6.60 7.21 -11.49
N VAL A 655 -7.51 7.29 -12.47
CA VAL A 655 -8.80 7.95 -12.27
C VAL A 655 -9.69 7.07 -11.40
N ILE A 656 -10.24 7.64 -10.33
CA ILE A 656 -11.10 6.97 -9.35
C ILE A 656 -12.56 7.20 -9.72
N ALA A 657 -12.93 8.45 -10.01
CA ALA A 657 -14.30 8.84 -10.36
C ALA A 657 -14.35 9.94 -11.45
N PRO A 658 -15.37 9.93 -12.34
CA PRO A 658 -16.34 8.87 -12.49
C PRO A 658 -15.66 7.59 -12.99
N LEU A 659 -16.19 6.45 -12.57
CA LEU A 659 -15.71 5.15 -13.07
C LEU A 659 -15.81 5.21 -14.61
N PRO A 660 -14.80 4.69 -15.33
CA PRO A 660 -14.92 4.56 -16.77
C PRO A 660 -16.23 3.82 -17.11
N PRO A 661 -16.98 4.28 -18.11
CA PRO A 661 -18.26 3.66 -18.50
C PRO A 661 -18.12 2.18 -18.87
#